data_AF-A0A0C3CCQ9-F1
#
_entry.id   AF-A0A0C3CCQ9-F1
#
_cell.length_a   1.000
_cell.length_b   1.000
_cell.length_c   1.000
_cell.angle_alpha   90.00
_cell.angle_beta   90.00
_cell.angle_gamma   90.00
#
_symmetry.space_group_name_H-M   'P 1'
#
loop_
_entity.id
_entity.type
_entity.pdbx_description
1 polymer ?
#
loop_
_entity_poly.entity_id
_entity_poly.type
_entity_poly.pdbx_seq_one_letter_code
_entity_poly.pdbx_strand_id
1 'polypeptide(L)'
;MSESTVPATKRRRPALSCEQCRRRKIRCDRICPCGPSFTGRVHKVEQLVYEPSVAAKISNPSCETPEPDNLNRHLRGTLSKTRFFGQSHWLHSFGMFGRISCVRENGGTSIPSFNDEISSSDVGGLLERCKAMARAAKLGVHNEFLADPAFKESVPSRELGDVLVSAYFRTGESAYRILHVPSFQKEYEKYWEEPLNASPGFILKMLLAMAIGSSFYQGPDGETVRSQAKKWTFAAQSWLSQSPLEKHRLNISGLQIHCLLLLARQACGIVGDLIWISTGALMRAAFNMGLHRDPKYFPRMTFLQAELRRRLWATILEFNAQSSLDSGMNPLVTFDDFDTEPPANLNDEDFDENTTTPPMARPAAVFTQASLQILLLRSLQTRLEIIRVTNGFRSEPPYEDILKRGEDLSSACKESNALFQTCQSQEEVPGPTQFHRNLHDILLRRFLLVLHRPFAIKAQKDHRYYFSRKVVLDCAITMMTYPTNASGMTQPLKHLPRDDFTCFKTCDGGFFRGVIIHSAMAILLELLLQLEEQASFREQSKAFREPLKQILRDTIELTAERIAIAENNLKGHLFISAVLGQVEAIEAGTSPEMGAVDGAMRSARASYELLAARVPSLTAEREAESQEALVSNTGGEMLIIQDQAAMDLAIQNWNIDFFDLPDSWRYSGFEEDKCW
;
A
#
# COMPACT_ATOMS: atom_id res chain seq x y z
N MET A 1 -29.41 76.47 43.99
CA MET A 1 -28.62 75.81 42.93
C MET A 1 -27.86 74.68 43.59
N SER A 2 -28.23 73.44 43.27
CA SER A 2 -27.74 72.22 43.91
C SER A 2 -26.44 71.76 43.25
N GLU A 3 -25.32 71.80 43.97
CA GLU A 3 -24.08 71.14 43.55
C GLU A 3 -23.78 69.96 44.48
N SER A 4 -23.91 68.76 43.92
CA SER A 4 -23.62 67.49 44.56
C SER A 4 -22.12 67.17 44.40
N THR A 5 -21.47 66.95 45.54
CA THR A 5 -20.05 66.59 45.64
C THR A 5 -19.80 65.13 45.23
N VAL A 6 -19.06 64.95 44.13
CA VAL A 6 -18.65 63.65 43.55
C VAL A 6 -17.55 62.98 44.42
N PRO A 7 -17.63 61.67 44.73
CA PRO A 7 -16.62 60.97 45.51
C PRO A 7 -15.39 60.56 44.69
N ALA A 8 -14.21 60.71 45.29
CA ALA A 8 -12.89 60.47 44.70
C ALA A 8 -12.63 59.00 44.32
N THR A 9 -12.20 58.77 43.07
CA THR A 9 -11.81 57.46 42.52
C THR A 9 -10.44 57.02 43.05
N LYS A 10 -10.38 55.86 43.73
CA LYS A 10 -9.10 55.24 44.18
C LYS A 10 -8.25 54.80 42.99
N ARG A 11 -7.06 55.40 42.81
CA ARG A 11 -6.03 54.94 41.86
C ARG A 11 -5.64 53.48 42.12
N ARG A 12 -5.80 52.59 41.12
CA ARG A 12 -5.31 51.20 41.19
C ARG A 12 -3.78 51.19 41.12
N ARG A 13 -3.12 50.68 42.16
CA ARG A 13 -1.66 50.42 42.12
C ARG A 13 -1.38 49.23 41.20
N PRO A 14 -0.36 49.28 40.32
CA PRO A 14 0.01 48.14 39.48
C PRO A 14 0.50 46.98 40.34
N ALA A 15 0.02 45.78 40.03
CA ALA A 15 0.38 44.58 40.79
C ALA A 15 1.75 44.06 40.36
N LEU A 16 2.65 43.90 41.34
CA LEU A 16 4.07 43.58 41.15
C LEU A 16 4.38 42.07 41.00
N SER A 17 3.36 41.21 41.01
CA SER A 17 3.46 39.75 40.93
C SER A 17 2.59 39.19 39.80
N CYS A 18 3.08 38.17 39.08
CA CYS A 18 2.32 37.52 38.01
C CYS A 18 1.08 36.78 38.55
N GLU A 19 0.11 36.51 37.67
CA GLU A 19 -1.18 35.87 38.00
C GLU A 19 -0.98 34.52 38.73
N GLN A 20 -0.01 33.72 38.29
CA GLN A 20 0.26 32.38 38.81
C GLN A 20 0.81 32.42 40.24
N CYS A 21 1.79 33.28 40.54
CA CYS A 21 2.32 33.45 41.90
C CYS A 21 1.24 33.99 42.85
N ARG A 22 0.35 34.86 42.34
CA ARG A 22 -0.75 35.42 43.14
C ARG A 22 -1.78 34.36 43.51
N ARG A 23 -2.17 33.49 42.57
CA ARG A 23 -3.05 32.34 42.84
C ARG A 23 -2.46 31.37 43.86
N ARG A 24 -1.14 31.15 43.82
CA ARG A 24 -0.42 30.25 44.74
C ARG A 24 -0.03 30.90 46.08
N LYS A 25 -0.28 32.20 46.27
CA LYS A 25 0.14 32.99 47.45
C LYS A 25 1.65 32.90 47.76
N ILE A 26 2.49 32.81 46.73
CA ILE A 26 3.95 32.75 46.85
C ILE A 26 4.62 34.01 46.27
N ARG A 27 5.84 34.31 46.73
CA ARG A 27 6.63 35.47 46.25
C ARG A 27 7.03 35.25 44.78
N CYS A 28 6.82 36.26 43.93
CA CYS A 28 7.19 36.25 42.51
C CYS A 28 8.62 36.77 42.33
N ASP A 29 9.47 35.98 41.69
CA ASP A 29 10.87 36.27 41.36
C ASP A 29 11.04 37.08 40.05
N ARG A 30 9.97 37.19 39.25
CA ARG A 30 9.86 38.00 38.03
C ARG A 30 10.78 37.57 36.87
N ILE A 31 11.30 36.36 36.91
CA ILE A 31 12.02 35.73 35.78
C ILE A 31 11.00 34.92 34.97
N CYS A 32 11.07 34.93 33.64
CA CYS A 32 10.10 34.21 32.80
C CYS A 32 10.76 33.01 32.12
N PRO A 33 10.30 31.76 32.37
CA PRO A 33 9.16 31.40 33.22
C PRO A 33 9.51 31.43 34.72
N CYS A 34 8.54 31.82 35.56
CA CYS A 34 8.70 31.86 37.02
C CYS A 34 8.58 30.43 37.60
N GLY A 35 9.59 29.96 38.33
CA GLY A 35 9.63 28.59 38.85
C GLY A 35 10.42 28.47 40.15
N PRO A 36 10.16 27.46 41.01
CA PRO A 36 10.99 27.21 42.18
C PRO A 36 12.41 26.87 41.72
N SER A 37 13.42 27.45 42.38
CA SER A 37 14.83 27.28 42.03
C SER A 37 15.19 25.81 41.87
N PHE A 38 16.00 25.52 40.86
CA PHE A 38 16.49 24.19 40.47
C PHE A 38 16.94 23.34 41.67
N THR A 39 17.53 23.98 42.68
CA THR A 39 17.96 23.39 43.96
C THR A 39 16.86 22.68 44.74
N GLY A 40 15.62 23.19 44.74
CA GLY A 40 14.51 22.57 45.48
C GLY A 40 13.95 21.30 44.83
N ARG A 41 14.14 21.15 43.51
CA ARG A 41 13.74 19.94 42.77
C ARG A 41 14.77 18.83 42.93
N VAL A 42 16.05 19.17 43.02
CA VAL A 42 17.14 18.20 43.25
C VAL A 42 17.06 17.60 44.65
N HIS A 43 16.83 18.41 45.69
CA HIS A 43 16.73 17.90 47.07
C HIS A 43 15.56 16.95 47.30
N LYS A 44 14.43 17.15 46.60
CA LYS A 44 13.27 16.26 46.72
C LYS A 44 13.48 14.92 46.01
N VAL A 45 14.34 14.87 45.00
CA VAL A 45 14.73 13.63 44.31
C VAL A 45 15.80 12.90 45.13
N GLU A 46 16.76 13.62 45.71
CA GLU A 46 17.79 13.03 46.60
C GLU A 46 17.17 12.37 47.84
N GLN A 47 16.13 12.96 48.44
CA GLN A 47 15.44 12.35 49.58
C GLN A 47 14.67 11.06 49.25
N LEU A 48 14.21 10.90 48.00
CA LEU A 48 13.46 9.71 47.59
C LEU A 48 14.35 8.54 47.17
N VAL A 49 15.64 8.81 46.93
CA VAL A 49 16.61 7.80 46.48
C VAL A 49 17.36 7.13 47.66
N TYR A 50 17.27 7.67 48.88
CA TYR A 50 18.15 7.27 50.00
C TYR A 50 17.51 6.58 51.22
N GLU A 51 16.25 6.13 51.17
CA GLU A 51 15.68 5.28 52.24
C GLU A 51 15.34 3.86 51.74
N PRO A 52 16.23 2.87 51.94
CA PRO A 52 15.93 1.47 51.73
C PRO A 52 15.56 0.82 53.08
N SER A 53 14.27 0.78 53.44
CA SER A 53 13.67 -0.25 54.33
C SER A 53 12.30 0.12 54.90
N VAL A 54 11.21 -0.02 54.14
CA VAL A 54 9.91 -0.43 54.72
C VAL A 54 9.13 -1.27 53.71
N ALA A 55 9.70 -2.42 53.33
CA ALA A 55 8.92 -3.52 52.76
C ALA A 55 8.43 -4.38 53.94
N ALA A 56 7.24 -4.08 54.48
CA ALA A 56 6.33 -5.04 55.13
C ALA A 56 5.16 -4.32 55.83
N LYS A 57 3.95 -4.82 55.55
CA LYS A 57 2.68 -4.63 56.28
C LYS A 57 2.04 -3.25 56.19
N ILE A 58 1.02 -3.13 55.33
CA ILE A 58 -0.32 -2.63 55.69
C ILE A 58 -1.31 -3.24 54.67
N SER A 59 -2.21 -4.07 55.17
CA SER A 59 -3.40 -4.58 54.47
C SER A 59 -4.49 -3.51 54.43
N ASN A 60 -5.18 -3.42 53.29
CA ASN A 60 -6.28 -2.51 52.91
C ASN A 60 -7.20 -1.99 54.03
N PRO A 61 -7.69 -0.74 53.85
CA PRO A 61 -9.13 -0.57 53.65
C PRO A 61 -9.45 0.22 52.38
N SER A 62 -10.54 -0.20 51.74
CA SER A 62 -11.17 0.33 50.53
C SER A 62 -11.33 1.86 50.53
N CYS A 63 -10.74 2.53 49.53
CA CYS A 63 -11.12 3.87 49.12
C CYS A 63 -10.90 4.00 47.61
N GLU A 64 -12.00 4.21 46.88
CA GLU A 64 -12.07 4.39 45.44
C GLU A 64 -11.10 5.49 44.99
N THR A 65 -10.08 5.12 44.22
CA THR A 65 -9.28 6.08 43.46
C THR A 65 -10.13 6.61 42.31
N PRO A 66 -10.21 7.94 42.10
CA PRO A 66 -10.89 8.48 40.93
C PRO A 66 -10.19 7.97 39.68
N GLU A 67 -10.96 7.40 38.75
CA GLU A 67 -10.45 6.94 37.46
C GLU A 67 -9.62 8.07 36.82
N PRO A 68 -8.43 7.77 36.28
CA PRO A 68 -7.69 8.76 35.53
C PRO A 68 -8.54 9.16 34.33
N ASP A 69 -8.92 10.44 34.26
CA ASP A 69 -9.60 11.04 33.11
C ASP A 69 -8.98 10.50 31.81
N ASN A 70 -9.79 9.73 31.09
CA ASN A 70 -9.46 9.11 29.80
C ASN A 70 -9.24 10.21 28.76
N LEU A 71 -8.07 10.86 28.78
CA LEU A 71 -7.58 11.65 27.66
C LEU A 71 -7.12 10.67 26.58
N ASN A 72 -8.12 10.03 25.98
CA ASN A 72 -8.03 8.95 25.01
C ASN A 72 -7.40 9.47 23.70
N ARG A 73 -6.08 9.71 23.71
CA ARG A 73 -5.29 9.97 22.51
C ARG A 73 -5.25 8.69 21.68
N HIS A 74 -6.33 8.45 20.94
CA HIS A 74 -6.42 7.36 19.97
C HIS A 74 -5.32 7.57 18.93
N LEU A 75 -4.41 6.60 18.82
CA LEU A 75 -3.43 6.56 17.76
C LEU A 75 -4.16 6.55 16.41
N ARG A 76 -4.01 7.61 15.59
CA ARG A 76 -4.59 7.68 14.23
C ARG A 76 -3.76 6.85 13.24
N GLY A 77 -3.73 5.54 13.46
CA GLY A 77 -3.01 4.55 12.66
C GLY A 77 -2.89 3.22 13.41
N THR A 78 -2.29 2.24 12.77
CA THR A 78 -2.09 0.89 13.34
C THR A 78 -0.61 0.61 13.44
N LEU A 79 -0.15 0.15 14.61
CA LEU A 79 1.19 -0.39 14.79
C LEU A 79 1.12 -1.90 14.60
N SER A 80 2.05 -2.45 13.82
CA SER A 80 2.25 -3.90 13.75
C SER A 80 3.74 -4.17 13.63
N LYS A 81 4.25 -4.99 14.55
CA LYS A 81 5.69 -5.20 14.77
C LYS A 81 6.41 -3.85 14.93
N THR A 82 7.38 -3.57 14.07
CA THR A 82 8.24 -2.39 14.09
C THR A 82 7.72 -1.24 13.22
N ARG A 83 6.52 -1.37 12.64
CA ARG A 83 6.02 -0.48 11.59
C ARG A 83 4.75 0.25 12.00
N PHE A 84 4.68 1.53 11.61
CA PHE A 84 3.49 2.35 11.68
C PHE A 84 2.78 2.38 10.33
N PHE A 85 1.47 2.15 10.36
CA PHE A 85 0.59 2.20 9.19
C PHE A 85 -0.46 3.28 9.42
N GLY A 86 -0.45 4.33 8.60
CA GLY A 86 -1.46 5.38 8.67
C GLY A 86 -2.82 4.93 8.14
N GLN A 87 -3.76 5.87 8.18
CA GLN A 87 -5.18 5.62 7.94
C GLN A 87 -5.50 5.09 6.54
N SER A 88 -4.69 5.38 5.52
CA SER A 88 -4.92 4.90 4.15
C SER A 88 -4.58 3.42 3.95
N HIS A 89 -3.61 2.90 4.72
CA HIS A 89 -3.17 1.52 4.61
C HIS A 89 -4.31 0.54 4.91
N TRP A 90 -4.37 -0.58 4.18
CA TRP A 90 -5.44 -1.57 4.32
C TRP A 90 -5.56 -2.13 5.74
N LEU A 91 -4.42 -2.35 6.42
CA LEU A 91 -4.37 -2.85 7.80
C LEU A 91 -5.08 -1.94 8.79
N HIS A 92 -5.09 -0.62 8.56
CA HIS A 92 -5.82 0.30 9.43
C HIS A 92 -7.31 0.00 9.43
N SER A 93 -7.83 -0.40 8.27
CA SER A 93 -9.24 -0.73 8.12
C SER A 93 -9.64 -1.84 9.09
N PHE A 94 -8.83 -2.90 9.28
CA PHE A 94 -9.16 -4.05 10.15
C PHE A 94 -9.61 -3.67 11.56
N GLY A 95 -8.88 -2.78 12.23
CA GLY A 95 -9.23 -2.31 13.58
C GLY A 95 -10.53 -1.51 13.64
N MET A 96 -11.03 -1.01 12.51
CA MET A 96 -12.30 -0.30 12.44
C MET A 96 -13.51 -1.24 12.24
N PHE A 97 -13.30 -2.55 12.07
CA PHE A 97 -14.35 -3.55 11.86
C PHE A 97 -14.54 -4.46 13.08
N GLY A 98 -15.01 -3.91 14.20
CA GLY A 98 -15.34 -4.70 15.40
C GLY A 98 -16.46 -5.74 15.22
N ARG A 99 -17.10 -5.84 14.03
CA ARG A 99 -18.23 -6.77 13.74
C ARG A 99 -17.87 -7.95 12.86
N ILE A 100 -16.66 -7.99 12.33
CA ILE A 100 -16.18 -9.16 11.60
C ILE A 100 -15.71 -10.16 12.65
N SER A 101 -16.44 -11.27 12.83
CA SER A 101 -16.20 -12.22 13.93
C SER A 101 -14.77 -12.77 13.94
N CYS A 102 -14.10 -12.76 12.78
CA CYS A 102 -12.72 -13.22 12.59
C CYS A 102 -11.63 -12.16 12.75
N VAL A 103 -11.94 -10.93 13.15
CA VAL A 103 -10.97 -9.83 13.32
C VAL A 103 -10.76 -9.53 14.81
N ARG A 104 -9.49 -9.53 15.23
CA ARG A 104 -9.07 -9.18 16.60
C ARG A 104 -8.96 -7.66 16.78
N GLU A 105 -9.60 -7.13 17.81
CA GLU A 105 -9.29 -5.81 18.39
C GLU A 105 -8.62 -6.03 19.75
N ASN A 106 -7.41 -5.50 19.96
CA ASN A 106 -6.75 -5.43 21.28
C ASN A 106 -6.83 -6.69 22.16
N GLY A 107 -6.25 -7.81 21.70
CA GLY A 107 -6.10 -9.01 22.55
C GLY A 107 -7.34 -9.88 22.70
N GLY A 108 -8.46 -9.53 22.06
CA GLY A 108 -9.64 -10.39 21.89
C GLY A 108 -10.15 -10.37 20.45
N THR A 109 -10.79 -11.45 20.00
CA THR A 109 -11.81 -11.29 18.96
C THR A 109 -12.95 -10.49 19.56
N SER A 110 -13.69 -9.72 18.76
CA SER A 110 -14.91 -9.08 19.25
C SER A 110 -15.96 -10.08 19.75
N ILE A 111 -15.79 -11.37 19.47
CA ILE A 111 -16.65 -12.47 19.90
C ILE A 111 -15.78 -13.66 20.37
N PRO A 112 -15.75 -14.00 21.68
CA PRO A 112 -14.95 -15.10 22.24
C PRO A 112 -15.24 -16.49 21.63
N SER A 113 -16.50 -16.79 21.29
CA SER A 113 -16.92 -18.12 20.77
C SER A 113 -16.26 -18.49 19.45
N PHE A 114 -15.93 -17.53 18.60
CA PHE A 114 -15.27 -17.78 17.32
C PHE A 114 -13.86 -18.34 17.47
N ASN A 115 -13.13 -17.97 18.54
CA ASN A 115 -11.79 -18.51 18.79
C ASN A 115 -11.86 -19.97 19.22
N ASP A 116 -12.85 -20.33 20.04
CA ASP A 116 -13.05 -21.69 20.49
C ASP A 116 -13.41 -22.60 19.30
N GLU A 117 -14.31 -22.13 18.44
CA GLU A 117 -14.72 -22.86 17.23
C GLU A 117 -13.60 -23.02 16.21
N ILE A 118 -12.82 -21.96 15.90
CA ILE A 118 -11.64 -22.08 15.03
C ILE A 118 -10.61 -23.04 15.64
N SER A 119 -10.35 -22.92 16.95
CA SER A 119 -9.34 -23.76 17.62
C SER A 119 -9.77 -25.23 17.67
N SER A 120 -11.09 -25.49 17.69
CA SER A 120 -11.65 -26.84 17.57
C SER A 120 -11.67 -27.40 16.14
N SER A 121 -11.43 -26.55 15.13
CA SER A 121 -11.42 -26.93 13.71
C SER A 121 -10.01 -27.20 13.18
N ASP A 122 -9.91 -27.89 12.03
CA ASP A 122 -8.63 -28.12 11.34
C ASP A 122 -8.16 -26.92 10.48
N VAL A 123 -8.81 -25.74 10.61
CA VAL A 123 -8.38 -24.53 9.89
C VAL A 123 -6.93 -24.21 10.22
N GLY A 124 -6.56 -24.24 11.50
CA GLY A 124 -5.21 -23.92 11.96
C GLY A 124 -4.15 -24.86 11.40
N GLY A 125 -4.42 -26.18 11.41
CA GLY A 125 -3.53 -27.20 10.89
C GLY A 125 -3.26 -27.05 9.39
N LEU A 126 -4.31 -26.86 8.59
CA LEU A 126 -4.20 -26.62 7.15
C LEU A 126 -3.44 -25.33 6.84
N LEU A 127 -3.69 -24.26 7.59
CA LEU A 127 -2.99 -22.99 7.42
C LEU A 127 -1.49 -23.11 7.73
N GLU A 128 -1.10 -23.86 8.75
CA GLU A 128 0.32 -24.11 9.04
C GLU A 128 1.00 -24.90 7.93
N ARG A 129 0.34 -25.92 7.36
CA ARG A 129 0.85 -26.63 6.17
C ARG A 129 1.02 -25.70 4.98
N CYS A 130 0.02 -24.85 4.70
CA CYS A 130 0.11 -23.85 3.63
C CYS A 130 1.25 -22.86 3.87
N LYS A 131 1.44 -22.38 5.11
CA LYS A 131 2.56 -21.51 5.48
C LYS A 131 3.90 -22.20 5.28
N ALA A 132 4.02 -23.47 5.64
CA ALA A 132 5.23 -24.26 5.44
C ALA A 132 5.59 -24.35 3.95
N MET A 133 4.62 -24.69 3.08
CA MET A 133 4.81 -24.71 1.63
C MET A 133 5.19 -23.33 1.08
N ALA A 134 4.49 -22.28 1.50
CA ALA A 134 4.79 -20.91 1.09
C ALA A 134 6.19 -20.44 1.54
N ARG A 135 6.64 -20.84 2.74
CA ARG A 135 8.00 -20.56 3.23
C ARG A 135 9.05 -21.29 2.39
N ALA A 136 8.83 -22.57 2.11
CA ALA A 136 9.74 -23.37 1.31
C ALA A 136 9.87 -22.84 -0.13
N ALA A 137 8.75 -22.46 -0.76
CA ALA A 137 8.74 -21.81 -2.06
C ALA A 137 9.49 -20.44 -2.08
N LYS A 138 9.52 -19.71 -0.96
CA LYS A 138 10.27 -18.45 -0.84
C LYS A 138 11.77 -18.68 -0.63
N LEU A 139 12.15 -19.65 0.18
CA LEU A 139 13.56 -19.94 0.52
C LEU A 139 14.37 -20.38 -0.70
N GLY A 140 13.79 -21.21 -1.58
CA GLY A 140 14.46 -21.63 -2.82
C GLY A 140 14.81 -20.46 -3.74
N VAL A 141 13.93 -19.47 -3.83
CA VAL A 141 14.10 -18.25 -4.65
C VAL A 141 15.17 -17.32 -4.07
N HIS A 142 15.19 -17.09 -2.76
CA HIS A 142 16.10 -16.09 -2.18
C HIS A 142 17.59 -16.50 -2.25
N ASN A 143 17.89 -17.76 -1.96
CA ASN A 143 19.27 -18.25 -1.92
C ASN A 143 19.93 -18.34 -3.29
N GLU A 144 19.13 -18.49 -4.37
CA GLU A 144 19.64 -18.56 -5.74
C GLU A 144 20.02 -17.17 -6.30
N PHE A 145 19.36 -16.08 -5.86
CA PHE A 145 19.41 -14.78 -6.56
C PHE A 145 20.26 -13.70 -5.90
N LEU A 146 20.68 -13.86 -4.64
CA LEU A 146 21.62 -12.94 -4.01
C LEU A 146 23.05 -13.05 -4.59
N ALA A 147 23.35 -14.09 -5.37
CA ALA A 147 24.71 -14.46 -5.74
C ALA A 147 25.08 -14.24 -7.22
N ASP A 148 24.16 -13.79 -8.10
CA ASP A 148 24.42 -13.79 -9.54
C ASP A 148 24.61 -12.38 -10.17
N PRO A 149 25.85 -11.91 -10.38
CA PRO A 149 26.16 -10.72 -11.17
C PRO A 149 26.09 -10.92 -12.70
N ALA A 150 25.90 -12.15 -13.20
CA ALA A 150 25.94 -12.49 -14.63
C ALA A 150 24.61 -12.23 -15.36
N PHE A 151 23.92 -11.13 -15.06
CA PHE A 151 22.65 -10.78 -15.73
C PHE A 151 22.75 -10.66 -17.25
N LYS A 152 23.96 -10.45 -17.79
CA LYS A 152 24.23 -10.45 -19.24
C LYS A 152 23.97 -11.82 -19.88
N GLU A 153 24.22 -12.90 -19.16
CA GLU A 153 24.01 -14.28 -19.62
C GLU A 153 22.56 -14.73 -19.42
N SER A 154 21.78 -13.97 -18.64
CA SER A 154 20.37 -14.25 -18.34
C SER A 154 19.38 -13.68 -19.37
N VAL A 155 19.87 -13.09 -20.46
CA VAL A 155 19.02 -12.55 -21.53
C VAL A 155 18.36 -13.72 -22.29
N PRO A 156 17.02 -13.75 -22.39
CA PRO A 156 16.30 -14.83 -23.08
C PRO A 156 16.52 -14.80 -24.59
N SER A 157 15.89 -15.71 -25.35
CA SER A 157 15.91 -15.64 -26.81
C SER A 157 15.23 -14.36 -27.32
N ARG A 158 15.57 -13.95 -28.55
CA ARG A 158 14.99 -12.75 -29.17
C ARG A 158 13.48 -12.86 -29.31
N GLU A 159 12.97 -14.03 -29.68
CA GLU A 159 11.53 -14.26 -29.88
C GLU A 159 10.76 -14.03 -28.58
N LEU A 160 11.26 -14.56 -27.45
CA LEU A 160 10.66 -14.30 -26.14
C LEU A 160 10.85 -12.85 -25.72
N GLY A 161 12.04 -12.28 -25.96
CA GLY A 161 12.35 -10.89 -25.68
C GLY A 161 11.37 -9.92 -26.35
N ASP A 162 11.10 -10.12 -27.63
CA ASP A 162 10.20 -9.28 -28.45
C ASP A 162 8.77 -9.31 -27.89
N VAL A 163 8.28 -10.49 -27.49
CA VAL A 163 6.95 -10.66 -26.88
C VAL A 163 6.86 -9.90 -25.54
N LEU A 164 7.86 -10.06 -24.67
CA LEU A 164 7.85 -9.45 -23.34
C LEU A 164 8.03 -7.92 -23.39
N VAL A 165 8.92 -7.43 -24.24
CA VAL A 165 9.12 -5.99 -24.46
C VAL A 165 7.86 -5.35 -25.05
N SER A 166 7.23 -6.00 -26.04
CA SER A 166 5.95 -5.54 -26.60
C SER A 166 4.85 -5.47 -25.53
N ALA A 167 4.78 -6.46 -24.63
CA ALA A 167 3.84 -6.45 -23.52
C ALA A 167 4.08 -5.25 -22.57
N TYR A 168 5.34 -4.90 -22.26
CA TYR A 168 5.66 -3.71 -21.46
C TYR A 168 5.17 -2.41 -22.13
N PHE A 169 5.46 -2.23 -23.42
CA PHE A 169 5.07 -1.00 -24.13
C PHE A 169 3.55 -0.85 -24.30
N ARG A 170 2.83 -1.96 -24.46
CA ARG A 170 1.36 -1.98 -24.49
C ARG A 170 0.72 -1.65 -23.14
N THR A 171 1.44 -1.86 -22.03
CA THR A 171 0.87 -1.82 -20.68
C THR A 171 1.55 -0.77 -19.80
N GLY A 172 2.66 -1.10 -19.13
CA GLY A 172 3.33 -0.26 -18.15
C GLY A 172 3.78 1.10 -18.68
N GLU A 173 4.26 1.15 -19.93
CA GLU A 173 4.75 2.41 -20.52
C GLU A 173 3.63 3.45 -20.67
N SER A 174 2.36 3.02 -20.81
CA SER A 174 1.22 3.93 -21.07
C SER A 174 1.00 5.01 -20.00
N ALA A 175 1.17 4.67 -18.72
CA ALA A 175 0.95 5.59 -17.60
C ALA A 175 2.26 6.20 -17.07
N TYR A 176 3.34 5.42 -17.07
CA TYR A 176 4.59 5.80 -16.40
C TYR A 176 5.62 6.44 -17.32
N ARG A 177 5.56 6.26 -18.64
CA ARG A 177 6.38 6.97 -19.65
C ARG A 177 7.88 7.06 -19.31
N ILE A 178 8.49 5.92 -18.95
CA ILE A 178 9.89 5.87 -18.48
C ILE A 178 10.87 5.90 -19.66
N LEU A 179 10.50 5.29 -20.79
CA LEU A 179 11.36 5.08 -21.94
C LEU A 179 10.87 5.88 -23.14
N HIS A 180 11.80 6.38 -23.95
CA HIS A 180 11.45 6.87 -25.28
C HIS A 180 11.43 5.68 -26.24
N VAL A 181 10.25 5.33 -26.76
CA VAL A 181 10.04 4.07 -27.51
C VAL A 181 11.01 3.93 -28.71
N PRO A 182 11.16 4.93 -29.61
CA PRO A 182 12.07 4.84 -30.74
C PRO A 182 13.54 4.67 -30.32
N SER A 183 13.98 5.42 -29.31
CA SER A 183 15.36 5.33 -28.82
C SER A 183 15.65 3.95 -28.21
N PHE A 184 14.71 3.41 -27.44
CA PHE A 184 14.85 2.07 -26.87
C PHE A 184 14.88 1.01 -27.98
N GLN A 185 13.98 1.10 -28.96
CA GLN A 185 13.89 0.13 -30.05
C GLN A 185 15.19 0.08 -30.88
N LYS A 186 15.78 1.24 -31.17
CA LYS A 186 17.08 1.34 -31.86
C LYS A 186 18.22 0.69 -31.05
N GLU A 187 18.29 0.94 -29.74
CA GLU A 187 19.27 0.27 -28.87
C GLU A 187 19.00 -1.24 -28.76
N TYR A 188 17.73 -1.66 -28.78
CA TYR A 188 17.30 -3.05 -28.68
C TYR A 188 17.65 -3.85 -29.93
N GLU A 189 17.44 -3.30 -31.12
CA GLU A 189 17.87 -3.92 -32.39
C GLU A 189 19.39 -4.04 -32.45
N LYS A 190 20.11 -2.97 -32.07
CA LYS A 190 21.57 -2.97 -32.00
C LYS A 190 22.12 -4.03 -31.03
N TYR A 191 21.43 -4.27 -29.91
CA TYR A 191 21.83 -5.32 -28.96
C TYR A 191 21.85 -6.70 -29.64
N TRP A 192 20.88 -7.02 -30.48
CA TRP A 192 20.82 -8.32 -31.16
C TRP A 192 21.85 -8.46 -32.28
N GLU A 193 22.34 -7.36 -32.84
CA GLU A 193 23.45 -7.34 -33.79
C GLU A 193 24.81 -7.48 -33.09
N GLU A 194 25.00 -6.77 -31.97
CA GLU A 194 26.28 -6.70 -31.24
C GLU A 194 26.12 -6.85 -29.70
N PRO A 195 25.73 -8.03 -29.17
CA PRO A 195 25.43 -8.19 -27.74
C PRO A 195 26.58 -7.86 -26.79
N LEU A 196 27.84 -8.14 -27.21
CA LEU A 196 29.03 -7.93 -26.40
C LEU A 196 29.35 -6.45 -26.15
N ASN A 197 28.89 -5.56 -27.04
CA ASN A 197 29.13 -4.12 -26.98
C ASN A 197 28.06 -3.37 -26.16
N ALA A 198 27.00 -4.05 -25.74
CA ALA A 198 25.89 -3.41 -25.06
C ALA A 198 26.26 -2.96 -23.65
N SER A 199 25.83 -1.74 -23.31
CA SER A 199 26.09 -1.19 -21.98
C SER A 199 25.31 -1.97 -20.91
N PRO A 200 25.89 -2.18 -19.71
CA PRO A 200 25.18 -2.78 -18.58
C PRO A 200 23.83 -2.11 -18.29
N GLY A 201 23.78 -0.77 -18.40
CA GLY A 201 22.57 0.00 -18.16
C GLY A 201 21.46 -0.31 -19.17
N PHE A 202 21.80 -0.47 -20.45
CA PHE A 202 20.80 -0.85 -21.46
C PHE A 202 20.26 -2.26 -21.24
N ILE A 203 21.14 -3.24 -20.99
CA ILE A 203 20.74 -4.62 -20.71
C ILE A 203 19.77 -4.66 -19.51
N LEU A 204 20.03 -3.91 -18.44
CA LEU A 204 19.12 -3.84 -17.30
C LEU A 204 17.77 -3.17 -17.63
N LYS A 205 17.76 -2.07 -18.42
CA LYS A 205 16.50 -1.48 -18.90
C LYS A 205 15.67 -2.50 -19.67
N MET A 206 16.31 -3.25 -20.56
CA MET A 206 15.69 -4.29 -21.38
C MET A 206 15.14 -5.44 -20.52
N LEU A 207 15.96 -6.01 -19.63
CA LEU A 207 15.56 -7.09 -18.73
C LEU A 207 14.42 -6.68 -17.78
N LEU A 208 14.42 -5.44 -17.29
CA LEU A 208 13.33 -4.95 -16.44
C LEU A 208 12.04 -4.71 -17.22
N ALA A 209 12.12 -4.20 -18.46
CA ALA A 209 10.96 -4.14 -19.34
C ALA A 209 10.38 -5.54 -19.58
N MET A 210 11.24 -6.54 -19.86
CA MET A 210 10.83 -7.94 -19.98
C MET A 210 10.24 -8.51 -18.69
N ALA A 211 10.80 -8.15 -17.53
CA ALA A 211 10.29 -8.58 -16.22
C ALA A 211 8.86 -8.09 -15.99
N ILE A 212 8.57 -6.83 -16.33
CA ILE A 212 7.21 -6.25 -16.24
C ILE A 212 6.28 -6.93 -17.26
N GLY A 213 6.77 -7.15 -18.49
CA GLY A 213 6.02 -7.84 -19.56
C GLY A 213 5.66 -9.29 -19.22
N SER A 214 6.44 -9.95 -18.35
CA SER A 214 6.19 -11.34 -17.94
C SER A 214 4.83 -11.56 -17.29
N SER A 215 4.24 -10.53 -16.66
CA SER A 215 2.91 -10.60 -16.06
C SER A 215 1.77 -10.72 -17.09
N PHE A 216 2.07 -10.46 -18.37
CA PHE A 216 1.12 -10.54 -19.48
C PHE A 216 1.42 -11.71 -20.43
N TYR A 217 2.48 -12.48 -20.16
CA TYR A 217 2.88 -13.61 -20.96
C TYR A 217 2.04 -14.86 -20.63
N GLN A 218 1.53 -15.51 -21.67
CA GLN A 218 0.60 -16.65 -21.57
C GLN A 218 1.11 -17.91 -22.28
N GLY A 219 2.41 -17.98 -22.58
CA GLY A 219 3.02 -19.16 -23.17
C GLY A 219 3.16 -20.32 -22.18
N PRO A 220 3.45 -21.54 -22.67
CA PRO A 220 3.51 -22.76 -21.86
C PRO A 220 4.62 -22.73 -20.80
N ASP A 221 5.67 -21.96 -21.04
CA ASP A 221 6.83 -21.73 -20.18
C ASP A 221 6.64 -20.54 -19.22
N GLY A 222 5.41 -20.04 -19.04
CA GLY A 222 5.16 -18.83 -18.25
C GLY A 222 5.64 -18.89 -16.80
N GLU A 223 5.67 -20.06 -16.16
CA GLU A 223 6.26 -20.22 -14.82
C GLU A 223 7.77 -19.94 -14.82
N THR A 224 8.49 -20.52 -15.78
CA THR A 224 9.93 -20.30 -15.99
C THR A 224 10.22 -18.83 -16.26
N VAL A 225 9.44 -18.19 -17.13
CA VAL A 225 9.59 -16.75 -17.44
C VAL A 225 9.37 -15.88 -16.20
N ARG A 226 8.34 -16.17 -15.39
CA ARG A 226 8.11 -15.45 -14.12
C ARG A 226 9.24 -15.66 -13.12
N SER A 227 9.85 -16.85 -13.08
CA SER A 227 11.03 -17.11 -12.27
C SER A 227 12.22 -16.26 -12.75
N GLN A 228 12.49 -16.24 -14.06
CA GLN A 228 13.53 -15.40 -14.66
C GLN A 228 13.31 -13.90 -14.40
N ALA A 229 12.07 -13.42 -14.51
CA ALA A 229 11.71 -12.03 -14.22
C ALA A 229 12.10 -11.59 -12.79
N LYS A 230 11.97 -12.51 -11.80
CA LYS A 230 12.46 -12.26 -10.45
C LYS A 230 13.99 -12.15 -10.41
N LYS A 231 14.72 -13.01 -11.12
CA LYS A 231 16.19 -12.95 -11.23
C LYS A 231 16.65 -11.61 -11.78
N TRP A 232 16.05 -11.16 -12.89
CA TRP A 232 16.35 -9.86 -13.51
C TRP A 232 16.09 -8.69 -12.55
N THR A 233 14.99 -8.76 -11.79
CA THR A 233 14.62 -7.75 -10.80
C THR A 233 15.66 -7.68 -9.66
N PHE A 234 16.11 -8.83 -9.14
CA PHE A 234 17.16 -8.87 -8.11
C PHE A 234 18.51 -8.40 -8.63
N ALA A 235 18.89 -8.77 -9.86
CA ALA A 235 20.12 -8.31 -10.48
C ALA A 235 20.15 -6.78 -10.61
N ALA A 236 19.04 -6.16 -11.05
CA ALA A 236 18.92 -4.71 -11.10
C ALA A 236 18.98 -4.05 -9.72
N GLN A 237 18.37 -4.66 -8.69
CA GLN A 237 18.46 -4.17 -7.31
C GLN A 237 19.91 -4.22 -6.79
N SER A 238 20.61 -5.34 -7.00
CA SER A 238 22.02 -5.49 -6.63
C SER A 238 22.89 -4.49 -7.37
N TRP A 239 22.65 -4.30 -8.67
CA TRP A 239 23.32 -3.27 -9.45
C TRP A 239 23.07 -1.87 -8.86
N LEU A 240 21.84 -1.48 -8.53
CA LEU A 240 21.62 -0.17 -7.90
C LEU A 240 22.22 -0.06 -6.48
N SER A 241 22.36 -1.16 -5.74
CA SER A 241 22.78 -1.17 -4.33
C SER A 241 24.30 -1.26 -4.11
N GLN A 242 25.11 -1.64 -5.10
CA GLN A 242 26.58 -1.66 -5.04
C GLN A 242 27.21 -0.24 -5.05
N SER A 243 26.52 0.71 -4.40
CA SER A 243 26.53 2.16 -4.58
C SER A 243 27.58 3.01 -3.84
N PRO A 244 28.53 2.56 -2.99
CA PRO A 244 29.30 3.57 -2.25
C PRO A 244 30.18 4.49 -3.11
N LEU A 245 30.52 4.15 -4.36
CA LEU A 245 31.62 4.82 -5.09
C LEU A 245 31.31 5.35 -6.50
N GLU A 246 30.11 5.18 -7.06
CA GLU A 246 29.89 5.43 -8.50
C GLU A 246 28.91 6.58 -8.81
N LYS A 247 29.41 7.83 -8.72
CA LYS A 247 28.70 9.04 -9.20
C LYS A 247 28.18 8.90 -10.64
N HIS A 248 28.81 8.07 -11.46
CA HIS A 248 28.43 7.89 -12.86
C HIS A 248 27.04 7.27 -13.04
N ARG A 249 26.45 6.62 -12.02
CA ARG A 249 25.09 6.06 -12.07
C ARG A 249 23.99 7.08 -11.78
N LEU A 250 24.33 8.28 -11.30
CA LEU A 250 23.40 9.41 -11.13
C LEU A 250 23.16 10.12 -12.47
N ASN A 251 22.56 9.39 -13.41
CA ASN A 251 22.21 9.87 -14.74
C ASN A 251 20.80 9.42 -15.12
N ILE A 252 20.30 9.89 -16.27
CA ILE A 252 18.94 9.58 -16.74
C ILE A 252 18.71 8.07 -16.86
N SER A 253 19.68 7.31 -17.38
CA SER A 253 19.57 5.85 -17.46
C SER A 253 19.48 5.19 -16.08
N GLY A 254 20.19 5.70 -15.08
CA GLY A 254 20.10 5.20 -13.70
C GLY A 254 18.72 5.45 -13.09
N LEU A 255 18.12 6.62 -13.34
CA LEU A 255 16.74 6.91 -12.92
C LEU A 255 15.72 6.02 -13.65
N GLN A 256 15.90 5.79 -14.95
CA GLN A 256 15.05 4.88 -15.73
C GLN A 256 15.10 3.45 -15.17
N ILE A 257 16.30 2.92 -14.89
CA ILE A 257 16.48 1.61 -14.27
C ILE A 257 15.80 1.56 -12.90
N HIS A 258 15.92 2.59 -12.08
CA HIS A 258 15.27 2.63 -10.77
C HIS A 258 13.73 2.68 -10.90
N CYS A 259 13.18 3.47 -11.83
CA CYS A 259 11.73 3.49 -12.11
C CYS A 259 11.23 2.13 -12.59
N LEU A 260 11.91 1.53 -13.56
CA LEU A 260 11.58 0.19 -14.08
C LEU A 260 11.71 -0.88 -12.99
N LEU A 261 12.70 -0.77 -12.10
CA LEU A 261 12.87 -1.69 -10.98
C LEU A 261 11.66 -1.61 -10.03
N LEU A 262 11.14 -0.42 -9.72
CA LEU A 262 9.96 -0.28 -8.87
C LEU A 262 8.72 -0.93 -9.52
N LEU A 263 8.54 -0.80 -10.84
CA LEU A 263 7.47 -1.49 -11.57
C LEU A 263 7.68 -3.00 -11.62
N ALA A 264 8.89 -3.47 -11.91
CA ALA A 264 9.20 -4.90 -11.96
C ALA A 264 8.98 -5.55 -10.59
N ARG A 265 9.33 -4.86 -9.50
CA ARG A 265 9.05 -5.31 -8.13
C ARG A 265 7.55 -5.50 -7.89
N GLN A 266 6.73 -4.57 -8.35
CA GLN A 266 5.27 -4.69 -8.28
C GLN A 266 4.77 -5.86 -9.13
N ALA A 267 5.14 -5.89 -10.41
CA ALA A 267 4.72 -6.90 -11.37
C ALA A 267 5.08 -8.33 -10.91
N CYS A 268 6.29 -8.54 -10.39
CA CYS A 268 6.79 -9.84 -9.96
C CYS A 268 6.44 -10.20 -8.50
N GLY A 269 5.72 -9.33 -7.78
CA GLY A 269 5.36 -9.54 -6.36
C GLY A 269 6.56 -9.54 -5.41
N ILE A 270 7.61 -8.80 -5.74
CA ILE A 270 8.84 -8.65 -4.95
C ILE A 270 8.69 -7.42 -4.05
N VAL A 271 8.60 -7.65 -2.73
CA VAL A 271 8.74 -6.61 -1.69
C VAL A 271 7.73 -5.45 -1.83
N GLY A 272 6.43 -5.76 -1.80
CA GLY A 272 5.34 -4.77 -1.95
C GLY A 272 5.33 -3.64 -0.89
N ASP A 273 5.65 -3.95 0.35
CA ASP A 273 5.51 -3.01 1.48
C ASP A 273 6.67 -2.03 1.67
N LEU A 274 7.84 -2.28 1.04
CA LEU A 274 9.01 -1.40 1.14
C LEU A 274 9.15 -0.49 -0.10
N ILE A 275 8.20 -0.55 -1.04
CA ILE A 275 8.20 0.28 -2.25
C ILE A 275 8.26 1.76 -1.89
N TRP A 276 7.60 2.21 -0.82
CA TRP A 276 7.65 3.59 -0.37
C TRP A 276 9.05 4.05 0.05
N ILE A 277 9.83 3.18 0.71
CA ILE A 277 11.22 3.49 1.09
C ILE A 277 12.10 3.63 -0.16
N SER A 278 12.00 2.67 -1.08
CA SER A 278 12.74 2.71 -2.35
C SER A 278 12.34 3.92 -3.20
N THR A 279 11.05 4.26 -3.23
CA THR A 279 10.53 5.47 -3.87
C THR A 279 11.14 6.72 -3.23
N GLY A 280 11.32 6.76 -1.92
CA GLY A 280 12.01 7.86 -1.26
C GLY A 280 13.51 7.97 -1.62
N ALA A 281 14.18 6.85 -1.87
CA ALA A 281 15.55 6.86 -2.40
C ALA A 281 15.59 7.42 -3.83
N LEU A 282 14.67 6.98 -4.69
CA LEU A 282 14.49 7.50 -6.05
C LEU A 282 14.20 9.01 -6.04
N MET A 283 13.29 9.46 -5.18
CA MET A 283 12.94 10.87 -5.01
C MET A 283 14.17 11.72 -4.70
N ARG A 284 14.98 11.29 -3.71
CA ARG A 284 16.22 12.00 -3.32
C ARG A 284 17.26 12.01 -4.45
N ALA A 285 17.40 10.92 -5.18
CA ALA A 285 18.29 10.87 -6.35
C ALA A 285 17.84 11.87 -7.43
N ALA A 286 16.54 11.95 -7.71
CA ALA A 286 15.97 12.88 -8.68
C ALA A 286 16.11 14.35 -8.25
N PHE A 287 15.93 14.66 -6.96
CA PHE A 287 16.22 15.98 -6.41
C PHE A 287 17.67 16.37 -6.58
N ASN A 288 18.60 15.47 -6.23
CA ASN A 288 20.04 15.68 -6.38
C ASN A 288 20.44 15.94 -7.85
N MET A 289 19.77 15.27 -8.78
CA MET A 289 19.93 15.49 -10.23
C MET A 289 19.16 16.70 -10.79
N GLY A 290 18.43 17.44 -9.95
CA GLY A 290 17.71 18.65 -10.33
C GLY A 290 16.43 18.43 -11.15
N LEU A 291 15.78 17.26 -11.08
CA LEU A 291 14.56 16.98 -11.87
C LEU A 291 13.34 17.80 -11.43
N HIS A 292 13.37 18.33 -10.21
CA HIS A 292 12.37 19.25 -9.66
C HIS A 292 12.43 20.68 -10.26
N ARG A 293 13.46 20.96 -11.06
CA ARG A 293 13.63 22.23 -11.77
C ARG A 293 13.29 22.04 -13.24
N ASP A 294 12.48 22.93 -13.81
CA ASP A 294 12.10 22.82 -15.22
C ASP A 294 13.33 22.92 -16.15
N PRO A 295 13.41 22.07 -17.21
CA PRO A 295 14.45 22.14 -18.22
C PRO A 295 14.70 23.52 -18.85
N LYS A 296 13.70 24.42 -18.91
CA LYS A 296 13.86 25.78 -19.46
C LYS A 296 14.95 26.62 -18.78
N TYR A 297 15.31 26.29 -17.54
CA TYR A 297 16.38 26.98 -16.80
C TYR A 297 17.77 26.39 -17.04
N PHE A 298 17.89 25.22 -17.68
CA PHE A 298 19.17 24.58 -17.96
C PHE A 298 19.61 24.87 -19.40
N PRO A 299 20.61 25.75 -19.61
CA PRO A 299 21.12 26.00 -20.94
C PRO A 299 21.78 24.74 -21.51
N ARG A 300 21.65 24.50 -22.83
CA ARG A 300 22.30 23.42 -23.61
C ARG A 300 21.69 22.01 -23.51
N MET A 301 20.44 21.88 -23.09
CA MET A 301 19.72 20.60 -23.13
C MET A 301 19.00 20.41 -24.47
N THR A 302 19.07 19.22 -25.08
CA THR A 302 18.26 18.93 -26.28
C THR A 302 16.79 18.77 -25.93
N PHE A 303 15.90 18.90 -26.92
CA PHE A 303 14.46 18.72 -26.69
C PHE A 303 14.14 17.34 -26.09
N LEU A 304 14.68 16.27 -26.67
CA LEU A 304 14.51 14.91 -26.17
C LEU A 304 14.95 14.75 -24.70
N GLN A 305 16.08 15.34 -24.32
CA GLN A 305 16.57 15.28 -22.93
C GLN A 305 15.68 16.06 -21.97
N ALA A 306 15.20 17.23 -22.37
CA ALA A 306 14.28 18.05 -21.58
C ALA A 306 12.95 17.30 -21.36
N GLU A 307 12.39 16.72 -22.42
CA GLU A 307 11.14 15.99 -22.38
C GLU A 307 11.25 14.71 -21.54
N LEU A 308 12.34 13.94 -21.68
CA LEU A 308 12.62 12.77 -20.83
C LEU A 308 12.73 13.14 -19.35
N ARG A 309 13.31 14.30 -19.01
CA ARG A 309 13.36 14.78 -17.62
C ARG A 309 11.98 15.11 -17.07
N ARG A 310 11.13 15.80 -17.83
CA ARG A 310 9.74 16.10 -17.43
C ARG A 310 8.92 14.84 -17.23
N ARG A 311 9.04 13.88 -18.16
CA ARG A 311 8.38 12.57 -18.06
C ARG A 311 8.80 11.82 -16.81
N LEU A 312 10.11 11.63 -16.60
CA LEU A 312 10.62 10.93 -15.42
C LEU A 312 10.22 11.63 -14.12
N TRP A 313 10.24 12.96 -14.08
CA TRP A 313 9.77 13.69 -12.90
C TRP A 313 8.30 13.40 -12.60
N ALA A 314 7.42 13.45 -13.61
CA ALA A 314 6.01 13.09 -13.46
C ALA A 314 5.82 11.62 -13.00
N THR A 315 6.61 10.68 -13.53
CA THR A 315 6.62 9.28 -13.09
C THR A 315 6.99 9.13 -11.62
N ILE A 316 8.03 9.84 -11.18
CA ILE A 316 8.53 9.77 -9.80
C ILE A 316 7.51 10.37 -8.82
N LEU A 317 6.87 11.47 -9.21
CA LEU A 317 5.75 12.04 -8.46
C LEU A 317 4.58 11.06 -8.35
N GLU A 318 4.27 10.33 -9.43
CA GLU A 318 3.23 9.30 -9.42
C GLU A 318 3.58 8.15 -8.46
N PHE A 319 4.82 7.65 -8.50
CA PHE A 319 5.27 6.65 -7.52
C PHE A 319 5.16 7.16 -6.08
N ASN A 320 5.54 8.41 -5.82
CA ASN A 320 5.43 9.01 -4.49
C ASN A 320 3.97 9.05 -4.00
N ALA A 321 3.03 9.42 -4.86
CA ALA A 321 1.61 9.42 -4.53
C ALA A 321 1.09 8.00 -4.25
N GLN A 322 1.29 7.07 -5.19
CA GLN A 322 0.76 5.70 -5.08
C GLN A 322 1.36 4.94 -3.88
N SER A 323 2.68 4.99 -3.71
CA SER A 323 3.35 4.28 -2.61
C SER A 323 3.03 4.86 -1.23
N SER A 324 2.78 6.18 -1.14
CA SER A 324 2.36 6.83 0.10
C SER A 324 0.93 6.43 0.49
N LEU A 325 0.03 6.36 -0.50
CA LEU A 325 -1.33 5.84 -0.31
C LEU A 325 -1.29 4.40 0.22
N ASP A 326 -0.52 3.54 -0.46
CA ASP A 326 -0.42 2.12 -0.11
C ASP A 326 0.20 1.89 1.27
N SER A 327 1.23 2.66 1.64
CA SER A 327 1.96 2.48 2.89
C SER A 327 1.30 3.15 4.12
N GLY A 328 0.28 3.98 3.92
CA GLY A 328 -0.25 4.78 5.04
C GLY A 328 0.67 5.93 5.45
N MET A 329 1.53 6.41 4.55
CA MET A 329 2.53 7.43 4.86
C MET A 329 2.18 8.76 4.20
N ASN A 330 2.78 9.85 4.68
CA ASN A 330 2.67 11.14 4.02
C ASN A 330 3.56 11.18 2.77
N PRO A 331 3.15 11.92 1.71
CA PRO A 331 3.99 12.13 0.55
C PRO A 331 5.27 12.89 0.92
N LEU A 332 6.34 12.66 0.15
CA LEU A 332 7.65 13.27 0.40
C LEU A 332 7.78 14.70 -0.12
N VAL A 333 6.81 15.17 -0.90
CA VAL A 333 6.80 16.50 -1.53
C VAL A 333 5.41 17.10 -1.58
N THR A 334 5.40 18.42 -1.74
CA THR A 334 4.27 19.28 -2.02
C THR A 334 4.42 19.90 -3.42
N PHE A 335 3.36 20.53 -3.92
CA PHE A 335 3.40 21.20 -5.23
C PHE A 335 4.32 22.43 -5.25
N ASP A 336 4.66 23.00 -4.11
CA ASP A 336 5.55 24.17 -4.01
C ASP A 336 7.04 23.79 -4.09
N ASP A 337 7.37 22.49 -4.02
CA ASP A 337 8.75 22.01 -3.98
C ASP A 337 9.40 21.84 -5.37
N PHE A 338 8.65 22.07 -6.45
CA PHE A 338 9.12 21.93 -7.83
C PHE A 338 8.45 22.92 -8.79
N ASP A 339 9.10 23.23 -9.90
CA ASP A 339 8.53 24.08 -10.97
C ASP A 339 8.54 23.45 -12.36
N THR A 340 8.90 22.16 -12.43
CA THR A 340 8.89 21.36 -13.66
C THR A 340 7.50 21.33 -14.28
N GLU A 341 7.40 21.74 -15.55
CA GLU A 341 6.16 21.75 -16.31
C GLU A 341 5.73 20.33 -16.71
N PRO A 342 4.44 20.11 -17.00
CA PRO A 342 3.97 18.84 -17.56
C PRO A 342 4.71 18.44 -18.84
N PRO A 343 4.86 17.13 -19.11
CA PRO A 343 5.30 16.62 -20.40
C PRO A 343 4.45 17.18 -21.56
N ALA A 344 5.05 17.35 -22.73
CA ALA A 344 4.33 17.81 -23.91
C ALA A 344 3.37 16.72 -24.42
N ASN A 345 2.19 17.12 -24.91
CA ASN A 345 1.21 16.21 -25.50
C ASN A 345 1.65 15.79 -26.93
N LEU A 346 2.66 14.93 -26.99
CA LEU A 346 3.31 14.43 -28.20
C LEU A 346 3.38 12.90 -28.19
N ASN A 347 3.43 12.31 -29.38
CA ASN A 347 3.80 10.92 -29.58
C ASN A 347 5.32 10.83 -29.64
N ASP A 348 5.87 9.66 -29.34
CA ASP A 348 7.33 9.48 -29.34
C ASP A 348 7.94 9.60 -30.73
N GLU A 349 7.19 9.24 -31.78
CA GLU A 349 7.63 9.40 -33.17
C GLU A 349 7.77 10.87 -33.61
N ASP A 350 7.27 11.83 -32.83
CA ASP A 350 7.32 13.25 -33.22
C ASP A 350 8.68 13.91 -32.92
N PHE A 351 9.57 13.26 -32.16
CA PHE A 351 10.86 13.84 -31.78
C PHE A 351 11.93 12.79 -31.52
N ASP A 352 13.19 13.19 -31.70
CA ASP A 352 14.37 12.33 -31.59
C ASP A 352 15.61 13.12 -31.12
N GLU A 353 16.79 12.50 -31.19
CA GLU A 353 18.07 13.12 -30.85
C GLU A 353 18.44 14.31 -31.77
N ASN A 354 17.89 14.35 -32.98
CA ASN A 354 18.18 15.36 -34.00
C ASN A 354 17.20 16.54 -33.97
N THR A 355 16.19 16.48 -33.11
CA THR A 355 15.16 17.51 -32.98
C THR A 355 15.76 18.80 -32.39
N THR A 356 15.97 19.79 -33.25
CA THR A 356 16.54 21.10 -32.88
C THR A 356 15.47 22.13 -32.54
N THR A 357 14.29 22.02 -33.13
CA THR A 357 13.16 22.91 -32.88
C THR A 357 12.04 22.13 -32.18
N PRO A 358 11.49 22.64 -31.05
CA PRO A 358 10.42 21.95 -30.34
C PRO A 358 9.17 21.73 -31.23
N PRO A 359 8.63 20.51 -31.33
CA PRO A 359 7.39 20.25 -32.03
C PRO A 359 6.21 20.96 -31.35
N MET A 360 5.18 21.28 -32.12
CA MET A 360 3.95 21.84 -31.56
C MET A 360 3.17 20.75 -30.81
N ALA A 361 2.98 20.94 -29.50
CA ALA A 361 2.18 20.02 -28.69
C ALA A 361 0.73 19.96 -29.19
N ARG A 362 0.15 18.75 -29.24
CA ARG A 362 -1.24 18.57 -29.67
C ARG A 362 -2.21 19.12 -28.62
N PRO A 363 -3.40 19.61 -29.02
CA PRO A 363 -4.43 20.06 -28.08
C PRO A 363 -4.78 18.99 -27.04
N ALA A 364 -5.17 19.41 -25.84
CA ALA A 364 -5.51 18.49 -24.74
C ALA A 364 -6.66 17.52 -25.05
N ALA A 365 -7.50 17.82 -26.04
CA ALA A 365 -8.59 16.98 -26.52
C ALA A 365 -8.12 15.84 -27.45
N VAL A 366 -6.87 15.87 -27.93
CA VAL A 366 -6.30 14.85 -28.81
C VAL A 366 -5.46 13.88 -27.98
N PHE A 367 -5.81 12.60 -28.08
CA PHE A 367 -5.07 11.53 -27.41
C PHE A 367 -3.71 11.30 -28.07
N THR A 368 -2.68 11.17 -27.23
CA THR A 368 -1.32 10.79 -27.57
C THR A 368 -0.82 9.78 -26.54
N GLN A 369 0.35 9.19 -26.79
CA GLN A 369 1.01 8.32 -25.82
C GLN A 369 1.33 9.03 -24.49
N ALA A 370 1.42 10.38 -24.45
CA ALA A 370 1.64 11.14 -23.22
C ALA A 370 0.35 11.48 -22.44
N SER A 371 -0.83 11.30 -23.04
CA SER A 371 -2.08 11.82 -22.47
C SER A 371 -2.44 11.24 -21.10
N LEU A 372 -2.23 9.94 -20.86
CA LEU A 372 -2.54 9.34 -19.55
C LEU A 372 -1.66 9.91 -18.43
N GLN A 373 -0.35 10.07 -18.69
CA GLN A 373 0.57 10.65 -17.72
C GLN A 373 0.22 12.12 -17.42
N ILE A 374 -0.15 12.88 -18.45
CA ILE A 374 -0.59 14.28 -18.30
C ILE A 374 -1.87 14.37 -17.45
N LEU A 375 -2.85 13.50 -17.69
CA LEU A 375 -4.08 13.44 -16.89
C LEU A 375 -3.82 13.06 -15.43
N LEU A 376 -2.95 12.08 -15.19
CA LEU A 376 -2.50 11.71 -13.84
C LEU A 376 -1.85 12.91 -13.14
N LEU A 377 -0.95 13.63 -13.83
CA LEU A 377 -0.27 14.80 -13.27
C LEU A 377 -1.25 15.94 -12.94
N ARG A 378 -2.28 16.17 -13.76
CA ARG A 378 -3.31 17.19 -13.48
C ARG A 378 -4.06 16.93 -12.16
N SER A 379 -4.35 15.67 -11.85
CA SER A 379 -5.02 15.28 -10.59
C SER A 379 -4.07 15.14 -9.40
N LEU A 380 -2.76 15.24 -9.61
CA LEU A 380 -1.75 14.90 -8.60
C LEU A 380 -1.87 15.78 -7.35
N GLN A 381 -2.14 17.09 -7.49
CA GLN A 381 -2.24 17.99 -6.34
C GLN A 381 -3.32 17.52 -5.37
N THR A 382 -4.54 17.32 -5.89
CA THR A 382 -5.67 16.82 -5.12
C THR A 382 -5.34 15.48 -4.46
N ARG A 383 -4.67 14.57 -5.17
CA ARG A 383 -4.26 13.26 -4.65
C ARG A 383 -3.24 13.36 -3.51
N LEU A 384 -2.22 14.21 -3.63
CA LEU A 384 -1.24 14.45 -2.56
C LEU A 384 -1.91 15.04 -1.31
N GLU A 385 -2.82 15.98 -1.49
CA GLU A 385 -3.54 16.59 -0.38
C GLU A 385 -4.51 15.60 0.30
N ILE A 386 -5.18 14.73 -0.46
CA ILE A 386 -5.98 13.62 0.07
C ILE A 386 -5.15 12.72 0.98
N ILE A 387 -3.94 12.33 0.56
CA ILE A 387 -3.06 11.49 1.38
C ILE A 387 -2.70 12.23 2.67
N ARG A 388 -2.29 13.50 2.60
CA ARG A 388 -1.90 14.30 3.76
C ARG A 388 -3.03 14.43 4.79
N VAL A 389 -4.25 14.65 4.30
CA VAL A 389 -5.44 14.77 5.14
C VAL A 389 -5.83 13.43 5.76
N THR A 390 -5.77 12.36 4.97
CA THR A 390 -6.13 11.01 5.44
C THR A 390 -5.13 10.49 6.46
N ASN A 391 -3.83 10.59 6.17
CA ASN A 391 -2.75 10.11 7.02
C ASN A 391 -2.29 11.15 8.07
N GLY A 392 -3.04 12.23 8.24
CA GLY A 392 -2.85 13.20 9.30
C GLY A 392 -3.04 12.58 10.68
N PHE A 393 -1.97 12.52 11.46
CA PHE A 393 -1.97 11.88 12.79
C PHE A 393 -2.39 12.82 13.94
N ARG A 394 -2.43 14.13 13.70
CA ARG A 394 -2.67 15.14 14.76
C ARG A 394 -4.14 15.32 15.09
N SER A 395 -4.99 15.34 14.07
CA SER A 395 -6.42 15.59 14.21
C SER A 395 -7.18 14.96 13.07
N GLU A 396 -8.45 14.67 13.33
CA GLU A 396 -9.38 14.32 12.27
C GLU A 396 -9.69 15.55 11.40
N PRO A 397 -9.68 15.41 10.06
CA PRO A 397 -10.17 16.48 9.20
C PRO A 397 -11.69 16.69 9.36
N PRO A 398 -12.15 17.95 9.26
CA PRO A 398 -13.57 18.25 9.11
C PRO A 398 -14.19 17.50 7.94
N TYR A 399 -15.46 17.10 8.08
CA TYR A 399 -16.14 16.35 7.02
C TYR A 399 -16.33 17.16 5.73
N GLU A 400 -16.50 18.48 5.84
CA GLU A 400 -16.59 19.37 4.68
C GLU A 400 -15.32 19.32 3.80
N ASP A 401 -14.13 19.21 4.41
CA ASP A 401 -12.87 19.05 3.68
C ASP A 401 -12.82 17.73 2.91
N ILE A 402 -13.41 16.68 3.47
CA ILE A 402 -13.51 15.35 2.84
C ILE A 402 -14.41 15.42 1.62
N LEU A 403 -15.56 16.09 1.74
CA LEU A 403 -16.50 16.27 0.64
C LEU A 403 -15.88 17.08 -0.50
N LYS A 404 -15.26 18.22 -0.18
CA LYS A 404 -14.62 19.09 -1.18
C LYS A 404 -13.54 18.34 -1.97
N ARG A 405 -12.66 17.63 -1.28
CA ARG A 405 -11.58 16.86 -1.92
C ARG A 405 -12.10 15.68 -2.74
N GLY A 406 -13.17 15.05 -2.26
CA GLY A 406 -13.88 14.01 -3.01
C GLY A 406 -14.50 14.56 -4.29
N GLU A 407 -15.07 15.77 -4.25
CA GLU A 407 -15.63 16.45 -5.43
C GLU A 407 -14.54 16.83 -6.44
N ASP A 408 -13.44 17.43 -5.99
CA ASP A 408 -12.31 17.83 -6.84
C ASP A 408 -11.74 16.61 -7.60
N LEU A 409 -11.51 15.50 -6.90
CA LEU A 409 -11.00 14.27 -7.53
C LEU A 409 -12.05 13.62 -8.43
N SER A 410 -13.33 13.64 -8.05
CA SER A 410 -14.41 13.11 -8.89
C SER A 410 -14.56 13.90 -10.19
N SER A 411 -14.33 15.21 -10.15
CA SER A 411 -14.30 16.07 -11.35
C SER A 411 -13.15 15.68 -12.27
N ALA A 412 -11.95 15.46 -11.73
CA ALA A 412 -10.81 14.96 -12.53
C ALA A 412 -11.11 13.61 -13.20
N CYS A 413 -11.76 12.66 -12.50
CA CYS A 413 -12.21 11.40 -13.11
C CYS A 413 -13.19 11.62 -14.27
N LYS A 414 -14.14 12.56 -14.13
CA LYS A 414 -15.12 12.88 -15.19
C LYS A 414 -14.45 13.48 -16.42
N GLU A 415 -13.50 14.38 -16.23
CA GLU A 415 -12.72 14.98 -17.32
C GLU A 415 -11.92 13.92 -18.11
N SER A 416 -11.25 13.01 -17.41
CA SER A 416 -10.54 11.90 -18.05
C SER A 416 -11.48 11.00 -18.86
N ASN A 417 -12.65 10.67 -18.29
CA ASN A 417 -13.65 9.85 -18.98
C ASN A 417 -14.25 10.55 -20.20
N ALA A 418 -14.48 11.86 -20.15
CA ALA A 418 -14.96 12.63 -21.29
C ALA A 418 -13.97 12.61 -22.46
N LEU A 419 -12.66 12.73 -22.18
CA LEU A 419 -11.61 12.56 -23.19
C LEU A 419 -11.68 11.16 -23.82
N PHE A 420 -11.73 10.12 -22.99
CA PHE A 420 -11.74 8.74 -23.47
C PHE A 420 -12.96 8.42 -24.34
N GLN A 421 -14.14 8.96 -24.00
CA GLN A 421 -15.36 8.82 -24.81
C GLN A 421 -15.24 9.56 -26.14
N THR A 422 -14.68 10.76 -26.13
CA THR A 422 -14.45 11.54 -27.36
C THR A 422 -13.53 10.78 -28.32
N CYS A 423 -12.45 10.19 -27.81
CA CYS A 423 -11.52 9.42 -28.62
C CYS A 423 -12.10 8.12 -29.18
N GLN A 424 -13.07 7.49 -28.49
CA GLN A 424 -13.75 6.29 -29.01
C GLN A 424 -14.61 6.59 -30.24
N SER A 425 -15.13 7.82 -30.36
CA SER A 425 -15.95 8.24 -31.49
C SER A 425 -15.14 8.58 -32.75
N GLN A 426 -13.81 8.71 -32.63
CA GLN A 426 -12.91 9.06 -33.73
C GLN A 426 -12.22 7.79 -34.24
N GLU A 427 -12.75 7.19 -35.32
CA GLU A 427 -12.23 5.93 -35.87
C GLU A 427 -10.83 6.04 -36.49
N GLU A 428 -10.38 7.24 -36.87
CA GLU A 428 -9.12 7.44 -37.61
C GLU A 428 -7.85 7.51 -36.74
N VAL A 429 -7.97 7.75 -35.42
CA VAL A 429 -6.81 7.89 -34.51
C VAL A 429 -6.89 6.84 -33.39
N PRO A 430 -5.82 6.04 -33.14
CA PRO A 430 -5.83 5.05 -32.07
C PRO A 430 -6.03 5.71 -30.69
N GLY A 431 -7.23 5.57 -30.13
CA GLY A 431 -7.56 6.01 -28.78
C GLY A 431 -7.02 5.10 -27.68
N PRO A 432 -7.30 5.40 -26.41
CA PRO A 432 -6.89 4.54 -25.29
C PRO A 432 -7.56 3.15 -25.38
N THR A 433 -6.83 2.10 -25.03
CA THR A 433 -7.39 0.73 -24.89
C THR A 433 -8.28 0.63 -23.66
N GLN A 434 -9.03 -0.47 -23.52
CA GLN A 434 -9.81 -0.72 -22.29
C GLN A 434 -8.89 -0.85 -21.06
N PHE A 435 -7.73 -1.49 -21.23
CA PHE A 435 -6.71 -1.58 -20.19
C PHE A 435 -6.25 -0.19 -19.72
N HIS A 436 -5.95 0.73 -20.65
CA HIS A 436 -5.55 2.10 -20.32
C HIS A 436 -6.60 2.84 -19.49
N ARG A 437 -7.88 2.71 -19.87
CA ARG A 437 -9.00 3.31 -19.14
C ARG A 437 -9.10 2.76 -17.71
N ASN A 438 -9.06 1.44 -17.58
CA ASN A 438 -9.16 0.78 -16.27
C ASN A 438 -7.97 1.15 -15.38
N LEU A 439 -6.74 1.11 -15.91
CA LEU A 439 -5.53 1.47 -15.17
C LEU A 439 -5.60 2.92 -14.67
N HIS A 440 -5.94 3.85 -15.56
CA HIS A 440 -6.07 5.27 -15.20
C HIS A 440 -7.12 5.47 -14.11
N ASP A 441 -8.32 4.89 -14.26
CA ASP A 441 -9.39 5.04 -13.27
C ASP A 441 -9.02 4.42 -11.92
N ILE A 442 -8.36 3.25 -11.89
CA ILE A 442 -7.87 2.64 -10.66
C ILE A 442 -6.87 3.54 -9.92
N LEU A 443 -5.93 4.16 -10.65
CA LEU A 443 -4.92 5.04 -10.07
C LEU A 443 -5.51 6.29 -9.39
N LEU A 444 -6.73 6.71 -9.76
CA LEU A 444 -7.46 7.80 -9.12
C LEU A 444 -8.45 7.30 -8.07
N ARG A 445 -9.30 6.33 -8.42
CA ARG A 445 -10.47 5.89 -7.62
C ARG A 445 -10.09 5.33 -6.25
N ARG A 446 -8.88 4.75 -6.12
CA ARG A 446 -8.35 4.28 -4.83
C ARG A 446 -8.26 5.40 -3.78
N PHE A 447 -7.98 6.63 -4.21
CA PHE A 447 -7.91 7.80 -3.32
C PHE A 447 -9.30 8.18 -2.79
N LEU A 448 -10.35 8.09 -3.62
CA LEU A 448 -11.74 8.34 -3.19
C LEU A 448 -12.18 7.33 -2.12
N LEU A 449 -11.93 6.04 -2.36
CA LEU A 449 -12.27 4.99 -1.39
C LEU A 449 -11.59 5.25 -0.05
N VAL A 450 -10.27 5.51 -0.07
CA VAL A 450 -9.47 5.75 1.13
C VAL A 450 -9.91 7.02 1.87
N LEU A 451 -10.18 8.11 1.16
CA LEU A 451 -10.61 9.39 1.71
C LEU A 451 -11.93 9.26 2.49
N HIS A 452 -12.90 8.53 1.93
CA HIS A 452 -14.24 8.41 2.51
C HIS A 452 -14.37 7.26 3.52
N ARG A 453 -13.48 6.26 3.50
CA ARG A 453 -13.55 5.07 4.38
C ARG A 453 -13.71 5.40 5.88
N PRO A 454 -12.93 6.31 6.49
CA PRO A 454 -13.08 6.60 7.92
C PRO A 454 -14.47 7.13 8.30
N PHE A 455 -15.13 7.81 7.37
CA PHE A 455 -16.45 8.41 7.57
C PHE A 455 -17.57 7.43 7.20
N ALA A 456 -17.37 6.59 6.19
CA ALA A 456 -18.30 5.51 5.83
C ALA A 456 -18.61 4.60 7.04
N ILE A 457 -17.60 4.29 7.85
CA ILE A 457 -17.76 3.44 9.05
C ILE A 457 -18.57 4.17 10.14
N LYS A 458 -18.41 5.48 10.25
CA LYS A 458 -19.19 6.30 11.21
C LYS A 458 -20.64 6.45 10.83
N ALA A 459 -21.00 6.19 9.56
CA ALA A 459 -22.39 6.27 9.09
C ALA A 459 -23.35 5.36 9.89
N GLN A 460 -22.82 4.30 10.52
CA GLN A 460 -23.58 3.43 11.43
C GLN A 460 -24.16 4.16 12.64
N LYS A 461 -23.44 5.16 13.15
CA LYS A 461 -23.82 5.91 14.36
C LYS A 461 -24.34 7.30 14.02
N ASP A 462 -23.96 7.84 12.86
CA ASP A 462 -24.28 9.21 12.46
C ASP A 462 -24.62 9.26 10.96
N HIS A 463 -25.90 9.48 10.67
CA HIS A 463 -26.45 9.50 9.32
C HIS A 463 -25.85 10.58 8.41
N ARG A 464 -25.19 11.60 8.96
CA ARG A 464 -24.51 12.64 8.16
C ARG A 464 -23.43 12.06 7.24
N TYR A 465 -22.88 10.89 7.57
CA TYR A 465 -21.82 10.25 6.80
C TYR A 465 -22.33 9.22 5.77
N TYR A 466 -23.65 9.09 5.55
CA TYR A 466 -24.21 8.15 4.57
C TYR A 466 -23.68 8.38 3.15
N PHE A 467 -23.40 9.62 2.76
CA PHE A 467 -22.79 9.91 1.48
C PHE A 467 -21.43 9.19 1.32
N SER A 468 -20.59 9.22 2.36
CA SER A 468 -19.30 8.51 2.33
C SER A 468 -19.45 6.99 2.30
N ARG A 469 -20.45 6.44 2.99
CA ARG A 469 -20.80 5.01 2.87
C ARG A 469 -21.12 4.63 1.42
N LYS A 470 -21.94 5.43 0.74
CA LYS A 470 -22.26 5.24 -0.69
C LYS A 470 -21.01 5.34 -1.57
N VAL A 471 -20.20 6.39 -1.43
CA VAL A 471 -19.01 6.58 -2.27
C VAL A 471 -18.02 5.42 -2.14
N VAL A 472 -17.82 4.91 -0.92
CA VAL A 472 -16.94 3.76 -0.67
C VAL A 472 -17.45 2.50 -1.34
N LEU A 473 -18.75 2.22 -1.23
CA LEU A 473 -19.38 1.07 -1.88
C LEU A 473 -19.30 1.17 -3.41
N ASP A 474 -19.65 2.33 -3.99
CA ASP A 474 -19.61 2.56 -5.44
C ASP A 474 -18.18 2.40 -5.98
N CYS A 475 -17.17 2.92 -5.25
CA CYS A 475 -15.77 2.72 -5.62
C CYS A 475 -15.35 1.25 -5.57
N ALA A 476 -15.73 0.53 -4.52
CA ALA A 476 -15.40 -0.88 -4.33
C ALA A 476 -16.00 -1.76 -5.42
N ILE A 477 -17.29 -1.57 -5.72
CA ILE A 477 -17.99 -2.29 -6.80
C ILE A 477 -17.31 -2.02 -8.13
N THR A 478 -17.12 -0.74 -8.49
CA THR A 478 -16.52 -0.34 -9.77
C THR A 478 -15.15 -0.96 -9.98
N MET A 479 -14.31 -0.98 -8.93
CA MET A 479 -12.97 -1.55 -9.05
C MET A 479 -12.93 -3.07 -9.25
N MET A 480 -13.97 -3.77 -8.78
CA MET A 480 -14.08 -5.22 -8.94
C MET A 480 -14.80 -5.63 -10.23
N THR A 481 -15.59 -4.73 -10.83
CA THR A 481 -16.46 -5.03 -11.97
C THR A 481 -16.06 -4.32 -13.27
N TYR A 482 -14.84 -3.75 -13.35
CA TYR A 482 -14.37 -3.14 -14.60
C TYR A 482 -14.50 -4.10 -15.79
N PRO A 483 -14.97 -3.61 -16.95
CA PRO A 483 -15.06 -4.41 -18.15
C PRO A 483 -13.66 -4.74 -18.67
N THR A 484 -13.53 -5.90 -19.31
CA THR A 484 -12.25 -6.36 -19.86
C THR A 484 -12.10 -6.02 -21.35
N ASN A 485 -13.19 -5.68 -22.03
CA ASN A 485 -13.18 -5.28 -23.44
C ASN A 485 -14.01 -4.02 -23.70
N ALA A 486 -13.88 -3.46 -24.90
CA ALA A 486 -14.58 -2.25 -25.32
C ALA A 486 -16.11 -2.40 -25.39
N SER A 487 -16.62 -3.64 -25.52
CA SER A 487 -18.05 -3.95 -25.53
C SER A 487 -18.68 -3.87 -24.13
N GLY A 488 -17.91 -3.56 -23.09
CA GLY A 488 -18.39 -3.48 -21.72
C GLY A 488 -18.58 -4.84 -21.04
N MET A 489 -18.12 -5.92 -21.66
CA MET A 489 -18.21 -7.27 -21.07
C MET A 489 -16.96 -7.61 -20.26
N THR A 490 -17.16 -8.48 -19.26
CA THR A 490 -16.09 -9.08 -18.47
C THR A 490 -15.79 -10.48 -18.99
N GLN A 491 -14.54 -10.73 -19.34
CA GLN A 491 -14.06 -12.05 -19.72
C GLN A 491 -14.04 -12.98 -18.49
N PRO A 492 -14.50 -14.24 -18.61
CA PRO A 492 -14.31 -15.24 -17.57
C PRO A 492 -12.82 -15.49 -17.28
N LEU A 493 -12.43 -15.58 -16.01
CA LEU A 493 -11.02 -15.71 -15.58
C LEU A 493 -10.27 -16.90 -16.21
N LYS A 494 -10.99 -17.98 -16.46
CA LYS A 494 -10.44 -19.24 -17.02
C LYS A 494 -10.44 -19.28 -18.55
N HIS A 495 -11.00 -18.28 -19.23
CA HIS A 495 -10.98 -18.22 -20.69
C HIS A 495 -9.58 -17.80 -21.19
N LEU A 496 -9.00 -18.59 -22.10
CA LEU A 496 -7.71 -18.34 -22.73
C LEU A 496 -7.88 -17.99 -24.22
N PRO A 497 -7.10 -17.05 -24.79
CA PRO A 497 -6.17 -16.16 -24.10
C PRO A 497 -6.91 -15.09 -23.27
N ARG A 498 -6.29 -14.68 -22.17
CA ARG A 498 -6.73 -13.58 -21.31
C ARG A 498 -6.41 -12.23 -21.96
N ASP A 499 -7.30 -11.26 -21.79
CA ASP A 499 -6.99 -9.86 -22.10
C ASP A 499 -5.96 -9.26 -21.10
N ASP A 500 -5.33 -8.14 -21.47
CA ASP A 500 -4.29 -7.51 -20.64
C ASP A 500 -4.81 -7.13 -19.24
N PHE A 501 -6.07 -6.71 -19.09
CA PHE A 501 -6.61 -6.38 -17.78
C PHE A 501 -6.84 -7.63 -16.94
N THR A 502 -7.31 -8.73 -17.52
CA THR A 502 -7.40 -10.02 -16.82
C THR A 502 -6.03 -10.56 -16.42
N CYS A 503 -5.01 -10.44 -17.27
CA CYS A 503 -3.62 -10.74 -16.92
C CYS A 503 -3.15 -9.87 -15.74
N PHE A 504 -3.38 -8.55 -15.79
CA PHE A 504 -3.03 -7.63 -14.72
C PHE A 504 -3.68 -8.03 -13.39
N LYS A 505 -4.99 -8.35 -13.39
CA LYS A 505 -5.71 -8.78 -12.18
C LYS A 505 -5.18 -10.10 -11.59
N THR A 506 -4.72 -11.02 -12.44
CA THR A 506 -4.33 -12.38 -12.03
C THR A 506 -2.84 -12.54 -11.73
N CYS A 507 -1.98 -11.76 -12.37
CA CYS A 507 -0.52 -11.90 -12.26
C CYS A 507 0.15 -10.77 -11.47
N ASP A 508 -0.40 -9.54 -11.46
CA ASP A 508 0.27 -8.39 -10.82
C ASP A 508 0.36 -8.57 -9.30
N GLY A 509 1.57 -8.46 -8.75
CA GLY A 509 1.83 -8.57 -7.31
C GLY A 509 1.85 -7.24 -6.55
N GLY A 510 1.55 -6.12 -7.22
CA GLY A 510 1.70 -4.76 -6.72
C GLY A 510 0.47 -4.25 -6.00
N PHE A 511 0.14 -2.98 -6.26
CA PHE A 511 -0.97 -2.29 -5.59
C PHE A 511 -2.34 -2.93 -5.87
N PHE A 512 -2.48 -3.70 -6.95
CA PHE A 512 -3.76 -4.33 -7.30
C PHE A 512 -4.23 -5.33 -6.24
N ARG A 513 -3.28 -5.98 -5.55
CA ARG A 513 -3.60 -6.79 -4.38
C ARG A 513 -4.28 -5.97 -3.27
N GLY A 514 -3.81 -4.74 -3.05
CA GLY A 514 -4.44 -3.79 -2.14
C GLY A 514 -5.85 -3.42 -2.59
N VAL A 515 -6.07 -3.24 -3.89
CA VAL A 515 -7.40 -2.98 -4.47
C VAL A 515 -8.39 -4.09 -4.12
N ILE A 516 -8.01 -5.36 -4.32
CA ILE A 516 -8.85 -6.52 -4.00
C ILE A 516 -9.27 -6.48 -2.52
N ILE A 517 -8.31 -6.29 -1.61
CA ILE A 517 -8.57 -6.29 -0.17
C ILE A 517 -9.46 -5.10 0.21
N HIS A 518 -9.13 -3.89 -0.22
CA HIS A 518 -9.90 -2.69 0.11
C HIS A 518 -11.35 -2.78 -0.39
N SER A 519 -11.55 -3.22 -1.63
CA SER A 519 -12.87 -3.35 -2.22
C SER A 519 -13.69 -4.45 -1.55
N ALA A 520 -13.11 -5.63 -1.35
CA ALA A 520 -13.80 -6.73 -0.69
C ALA A 520 -14.21 -6.37 0.74
N MET A 521 -13.34 -5.71 1.51
CA MET A 521 -13.64 -5.23 2.86
C MET A 521 -14.82 -4.24 2.88
N ALA A 522 -14.85 -3.30 1.93
CA ALA A 522 -15.95 -2.33 1.82
C ALA A 522 -17.29 -3.02 1.52
N ILE A 523 -17.31 -3.98 0.58
CA ILE A 523 -18.52 -4.72 0.20
C ILE A 523 -18.99 -5.63 1.34
N LEU A 524 -18.07 -6.34 2.00
CA LEU A 524 -18.37 -7.21 3.15
C LEU A 524 -18.97 -6.41 4.31
N LEU A 525 -18.41 -5.24 4.62
CA LEU A 525 -18.97 -4.37 5.65
C LEU A 525 -20.37 -3.89 5.27
N GLU A 526 -20.57 -3.46 4.03
CA GLU A 526 -21.90 -3.05 3.59
C GLU A 526 -22.94 -4.16 3.77
N LEU A 527 -22.59 -5.39 3.40
CA LEU A 527 -23.46 -6.56 3.58
C LEU A 527 -23.80 -6.81 5.04
N LEU A 528 -22.81 -6.78 5.93
CA LEU A 528 -23.02 -6.95 7.37
C LEU A 528 -23.95 -5.84 7.92
N LEU A 529 -23.76 -4.59 7.48
CA LEU A 529 -24.61 -3.48 7.90
C LEU A 529 -26.05 -3.61 7.42
N GLN A 530 -26.26 -4.00 6.17
CA GLN A 530 -27.61 -4.21 5.64
C GLN A 530 -28.34 -5.33 6.40
N LEU A 531 -27.63 -6.40 6.78
CA LEU A 531 -28.21 -7.51 7.55
C LEU A 531 -28.64 -7.10 8.96
N GLU A 532 -27.95 -6.14 9.56
CA GLU A 532 -28.28 -5.59 10.87
C GLU A 532 -29.41 -4.57 10.79
N GLU A 533 -29.33 -3.62 9.87
CA GLU A 533 -30.34 -2.58 9.65
C GLU A 533 -31.69 -3.18 9.20
N GLN A 534 -31.66 -4.29 8.45
CA GLN A 534 -32.84 -4.95 7.89
C GLN A 534 -33.14 -6.29 8.58
N ALA A 535 -32.75 -6.45 9.85
CA ALA A 535 -32.92 -7.71 10.58
C ALA A 535 -34.38 -8.25 10.56
N SER A 536 -35.38 -7.37 10.52
CA SER A 536 -36.80 -7.73 10.44
C SER A 536 -37.29 -8.12 9.04
N PHE A 537 -36.53 -7.81 7.98
CA PHE A 537 -36.90 -8.02 6.57
C PHE A 537 -35.80 -8.74 5.79
N ARG A 538 -35.13 -9.71 6.44
CA ARG A 538 -33.98 -10.42 5.86
C ARG A 538 -34.33 -11.07 4.53
N GLU A 539 -35.39 -11.87 4.46
CA GLU A 539 -35.77 -12.57 3.22
C GLU A 539 -36.17 -11.61 2.10
N GLN A 540 -36.96 -10.57 2.41
CA GLN A 540 -37.45 -9.60 1.42
C GLN A 540 -36.31 -8.77 0.83
N SER A 541 -35.23 -8.56 1.59
CA SER A 541 -34.09 -7.73 1.17
C SER A 541 -32.96 -8.53 0.54
N LYS A 542 -33.06 -9.87 0.52
CA LYS A 542 -32.05 -10.80 -0.02
C LYS A 542 -31.70 -10.49 -1.48
N ALA A 543 -32.70 -10.16 -2.30
CA ALA A 543 -32.51 -9.84 -3.71
C ALA A 543 -31.58 -8.63 -3.94
N PHE A 544 -31.53 -7.67 -2.99
CA PHE A 544 -30.63 -6.51 -3.08
C PHE A 544 -29.19 -6.82 -2.66
N ARG A 545 -28.99 -7.85 -1.83
CA ARG A 545 -27.66 -8.29 -1.35
C ARG A 545 -26.98 -9.26 -2.30
N GLU A 546 -27.75 -10.02 -3.09
CA GLU A 546 -27.20 -11.05 -3.96
C GLU A 546 -26.14 -10.54 -4.96
N PRO A 547 -26.31 -9.38 -5.63
CA PRO A 547 -25.27 -8.86 -6.51
C PRO A 547 -23.94 -8.60 -5.79
N LEU A 548 -23.98 -8.09 -4.54
CA LEU A 548 -22.79 -7.84 -3.74
C LEU A 548 -22.10 -9.15 -3.33
N LYS A 549 -22.88 -10.17 -2.94
CA LYS A 549 -22.35 -11.51 -2.66
C LYS A 549 -21.73 -12.14 -3.91
N GLN A 550 -22.32 -11.95 -5.08
CA GLN A 550 -21.77 -12.47 -6.34
C GLN A 550 -20.40 -11.85 -6.65
N ILE A 551 -20.25 -10.53 -6.49
CA ILE A 551 -18.94 -9.86 -6.66
C ILE A 551 -17.90 -10.48 -5.72
N LEU A 552 -18.27 -10.81 -4.48
CA LEU A 552 -17.36 -11.44 -3.53
C LEU A 552 -17.01 -12.89 -3.92
N ARG A 553 -17.94 -13.66 -4.46
CA ARG A 553 -17.66 -15.01 -5.01
C ARG A 553 -16.69 -14.92 -6.20
N ASP A 554 -16.92 -13.99 -7.12
CA ASP A 554 -16.01 -13.74 -8.24
C ASP A 554 -14.62 -13.29 -7.73
N THR A 555 -14.57 -12.56 -6.61
CA THR A 555 -13.32 -12.15 -5.95
C THR A 555 -12.60 -13.34 -5.30
N ILE A 556 -13.34 -14.29 -4.72
CA ILE A 556 -12.79 -15.55 -4.19
C ILE A 556 -12.18 -16.37 -5.34
N GLU A 557 -12.84 -16.44 -6.49
CA GLU A 557 -12.28 -17.10 -7.69
C GLU A 557 -11.03 -16.38 -8.19
N LEU A 558 -11.04 -15.05 -8.26
CA LEU A 558 -9.86 -14.27 -8.66
C LEU A 558 -8.67 -14.51 -7.72
N THR A 559 -8.90 -14.51 -6.41
CA THR A 559 -7.83 -14.75 -5.43
C THR A 559 -7.32 -16.19 -5.45
N ALA A 560 -8.18 -17.18 -5.73
CA ALA A 560 -7.77 -18.56 -5.96
C ALA A 560 -6.88 -18.68 -7.21
N GLU A 561 -7.27 -18.04 -8.32
CA GLU A 561 -6.48 -18.02 -9.56
C GLU A 561 -5.10 -17.39 -9.34
N ARG A 562 -5.02 -16.31 -8.56
CA ARG A 562 -3.75 -15.68 -8.18
C ARG A 562 -2.86 -16.65 -7.38
N ILE A 563 -3.42 -17.42 -6.45
CA ILE A 563 -2.70 -18.45 -5.69
C ILE A 563 -2.18 -19.54 -6.64
N ALA A 564 -3.01 -20.01 -7.57
CA ALA A 564 -2.63 -21.01 -8.56
C ALA A 564 -1.41 -20.58 -9.39
N ILE A 565 -1.34 -19.29 -9.76
CA ILE A 565 -0.28 -18.77 -10.65
C ILE A 565 1.03 -18.49 -9.92
N ALA A 566 1.00 -17.70 -8.85
CA ALA A 566 2.22 -17.17 -8.22
C ALA A 566 2.06 -16.64 -6.78
N GLU A 567 0.84 -16.38 -6.30
CA GLU A 567 0.63 -15.80 -4.98
C GLU A 567 0.86 -16.83 -3.87
N ASN A 568 1.73 -16.49 -2.92
CA ASN A 568 2.04 -17.32 -1.74
C ASN A 568 1.21 -16.94 -0.52
N ASN A 569 0.50 -15.81 -0.58
CA ASN A 569 -0.20 -15.26 0.56
C ASN A 569 -1.71 -15.45 0.41
N LEU A 570 -2.20 -16.50 1.04
CA LEU A 570 -3.60 -16.92 1.06
C LEU A 570 -4.51 -16.08 1.97
N LYS A 571 -3.99 -15.11 2.73
CA LYS A 571 -4.77 -14.43 3.78
C LYS A 571 -5.94 -13.60 3.23
N GLY A 572 -5.76 -12.97 2.07
CA GLY A 572 -6.84 -12.25 1.41
C GLY A 572 -7.99 -13.21 1.02
N HIS A 573 -7.64 -14.35 0.42
CA HIS A 573 -8.60 -15.38 0.03
C HIS A 573 -9.34 -15.97 1.25
N LEU A 574 -8.61 -16.26 2.33
CA LEU A 574 -9.16 -16.75 3.59
C LEU A 574 -10.12 -15.76 4.23
N PHE A 575 -9.69 -14.51 4.35
CA PHE A 575 -10.50 -13.45 4.95
C PHE A 575 -11.81 -13.27 4.19
N ILE A 576 -11.76 -13.12 2.87
CA ILE A 576 -12.97 -12.89 2.06
C ILE A 576 -13.93 -14.09 2.17
N SER A 577 -13.39 -15.31 2.12
CA SER A 577 -14.21 -16.54 2.23
C SER A 577 -14.85 -16.71 3.60
N ALA A 578 -14.11 -16.44 4.67
CA ALA A 578 -14.64 -16.53 6.04
C ALA A 578 -15.76 -15.51 6.28
N VAL A 579 -15.55 -14.24 5.93
CA VAL A 579 -16.57 -13.21 6.16
C VAL A 579 -17.77 -13.39 5.24
N LEU A 580 -17.59 -13.84 4.00
CA LEU A 580 -18.73 -14.19 3.15
C LEU A 580 -19.54 -15.35 3.74
N GLY A 581 -18.87 -16.38 4.29
CA GLY A 581 -19.54 -17.47 5.01
C GLY A 581 -20.34 -16.98 6.23
N GLN A 582 -19.79 -16.01 6.98
CA GLN A 582 -20.51 -15.34 8.07
C GLN A 582 -21.79 -14.64 7.56
N VAL A 583 -21.67 -13.87 6.48
CA VAL A 583 -22.79 -13.13 5.86
C VAL A 583 -23.89 -14.10 5.40
N GLU A 584 -23.52 -15.18 4.72
CA GLU A 584 -24.46 -16.19 4.23
C GLU A 584 -25.16 -16.93 5.39
N ALA A 585 -24.45 -17.20 6.49
CA ALA A 585 -25.05 -17.80 7.69
C ALA A 585 -26.02 -16.86 8.42
N ILE A 586 -25.66 -15.59 8.60
CA ILE A 586 -26.56 -14.56 9.20
C ILE A 586 -27.85 -14.46 8.39
N GLU A 587 -27.73 -14.43 7.06
CA GLU A 587 -28.88 -14.35 6.16
C GLU A 587 -29.76 -15.60 6.23
N ALA A 588 -29.16 -16.79 6.32
CA ALA A 588 -29.86 -18.07 6.49
C ALA A 588 -30.44 -18.29 7.91
N GLY A 589 -30.11 -17.41 8.87
CA GLY A 589 -30.53 -17.56 10.27
C GLY A 589 -29.78 -18.66 11.03
N THR A 590 -28.60 -19.07 10.56
CA THR A 590 -27.72 -20.04 11.23
C THR A 590 -26.60 -19.34 12.02
N SER A 591 -25.76 -20.10 12.74
CA SER A 591 -24.64 -19.52 13.52
C SER A 591 -23.65 -18.78 12.60
N PRO A 592 -23.44 -17.47 12.81
CA PRO A 592 -22.46 -16.68 12.06
C PRO A 592 -21.03 -17.21 12.22
N GLU A 593 -20.69 -17.70 13.42
CA GLU A 593 -19.38 -18.24 13.76
C GLU A 593 -19.08 -19.51 12.95
N MET A 594 -20.02 -20.46 12.97
CA MET A 594 -19.91 -21.69 12.18
C MET A 594 -19.86 -21.43 10.67
N GLY A 595 -20.64 -20.45 10.18
CA GLY A 595 -20.57 -20.00 8.78
C GLY A 595 -19.19 -19.45 8.40
N ALA A 596 -18.59 -18.67 9.29
CA ALA A 596 -17.24 -18.15 9.11
C ALA A 596 -16.17 -19.25 9.14
N VAL A 597 -16.30 -20.24 10.04
CA VAL A 597 -15.41 -21.41 10.10
C VAL A 597 -15.54 -22.24 8.82
N ASP A 598 -16.75 -22.49 8.31
CA ASP A 598 -16.95 -23.22 7.06
C ASP A 598 -16.28 -22.50 5.86
N GLY A 599 -16.52 -21.19 5.73
CA GLY A 599 -15.87 -20.37 4.71
C GLY A 599 -14.35 -20.40 4.81
N ALA A 600 -13.80 -20.32 6.02
CA ALA A 600 -12.37 -20.43 6.28
C ALA A 600 -11.82 -21.82 5.91
N MET A 601 -12.52 -22.89 6.28
CA MET A 601 -12.14 -24.27 5.95
C MET A 601 -12.12 -24.51 4.44
N ARG A 602 -13.15 -24.07 3.72
CA ARG A 602 -13.20 -24.17 2.25
C ARG A 602 -12.02 -23.47 1.60
N SER A 603 -11.74 -22.24 2.04
CA SER A 603 -10.57 -21.49 1.56
C SER A 603 -9.25 -22.16 1.89
N ALA A 604 -9.08 -22.70 3.10
CA ALA A 604 -7.84 -23.34 3.53
C ALA A 604 -7.56 -24.61 2.71
N ARG A 605 -8.58 -25.44 2.48
CA ARG A 605 -8.47 -26.65 1.62
C ARG A 605 -8.14 -26.30 0.17
N ALA A 606 -8.89 -25.37 -0.42
CA ALA A 606 -8.64 -24.93 -1.79
C ALA A 606 -7.21 -24.34 -1.93
N SER A 607 -6.78 -23.53 -0.98
CA SER A 607 -5.43 -22.96 -0.97
C SER A 607 -4.35 -24.05 -0.85
N TYR A 608 -4.57 -25.06 -0.01
CA TYR A 608 -3.66 -26.19 0.15
C TYR A 608 -3.50 -26.96 -1.16
N GLU A 609 -4.61 -27.32 -1.82
CA GLU A 609 -4.61 -28.04 -3.09
C GLU A 609 -3.88 -27.24 -4.19
N LEU A 610 -4.17 -25.95 -4.30
CA LEU A 610 -3.53 -25.06 -5.28
C LEU A 610 -2.03 -24.90 -5.03
N LEU A 611 -1.61 -24.77 -3.76
CA LEU A 611 -0.20 -24.68 -3.41
C LEU A 611 0.53 -26.00 -3.64
N ALA A 612 -0.09 -27.13 -3.29
CA ALA A 612 0.47 -28.46 -3.49
C ALA A 612 0.67 -28.77 -4.98
N ALA A 613 -0.28 -28.37 -5.84
CA ALA A 613 -0.17 -28.51 -7.29
C ALA A 613 1.00 -27.69 -7.87
N ARG A 614 1.31 -26.54 -7.28
CA ARG A 614 2.38 -25.64 -7.74
C ARG A 614 3.75 -25.97 -7.14
N VAL A 615 3.81 -26.69 -6.02
CA VAL A 615 5.06 -27.02 -5.31
C VAL A 615 5.16 -28.54 -5.10
N PRO A 616 5.32 -29.35 -6.16
CA PRO A 616 5.20 -30.81 -6.07
C PRO A 616 6.38 -31.47 -5.34
N SER A 617 7.55 -30.80 -5.29
CA SER A 617 8.83 -31.38 -4.85
C SER A 617 9.12 -31.28 -3.34
N LEU A 618 8.25 -30.63 -2.56
CA LEU A 618 8.47 -30.43 -1.11
C LEU A 618 7.61 -31.33 -0.21
N THR A 619 6.65 -32.07 -0.79
CA THR A 619 5.81 -33.01 -0.06
C THR A 619 6.56 -34.30 0.27
N ALA A 620 7.36 -34.85 -0.65
CA ALA A 620 7.98 -36.17 -0.44
C ALA A 620 9.15 -36.20 0.57
N GLU A 621 10.02 -35.18 0.58
CA GLU A 621 11.23 -35.20 1.43
C GLU A 621 11.00 -34.59 2.82
N ARG A 622 10.01 -33.69 2.97
CA ARG A 622 9.75 -32.96 4.23
C ARG A 622 8.50 -33.38 4.99
N GLU A 623 7.58 -34.13 4.39
CA GLU A 623 6.54 -34.82 5.17
C GLU A 623 7.18 -35.86 6.10
N ALA A 624 8.32 -36.46 5.72
CA ALA A 624 9.11 -37.33 6.59
C ALA A 624 9.72 -36.57 7.80
N GLU A 625 10.37 -35.41 7.56
CA GLU A 625 10.98 -34.60 8.63
C GLU A 625 9.95 -33.95 9.57
N SER A 626 8.79 -33.53 9.03
CA SER A 626 7.72 -32.92 9.85
C SER A 626 6.91 -33.93 10.65
N GLN A 627 6.83 -35.19 10.20
CA GLN A 627 6.26 -36.28 11.02
C GLN A 627 7.21 -36.71 12.15
N GLU A 628 8.53 -36.69 11.95
CA GLU A 628 9.50 -36.98 13.03
C GLU A 628 9.62 -35.85 14.08
N ALA A 629 9.46 -34.58 13.66
CA ALA A 629 9.46 -33.43 14.57
C ALA A 629 8.22 -33.36 15.47
N LEU A 630 7.08 -33.91 15.05
CA LEU A 630 5.87 -33.99 15.88
C LEU A 630 5.91 -35.12 16.92
N VAL A 631 6.74 -36.14 16.71
CA VAL A 631 6.80 -37.33 17.58
C VAL A 631 7.88 -37.21 18.67
N SER A 632 8.86 -36.32 18.50
CA SER A 632 10.02 -36.21 19.43
C SER A 632 9.88 -35.17 20.54
N ASN A 633 8.80 -34.37 20.58
CA ASN A 633 8.70 -33.23 21.50
C ASN A 633 8.01 -33.54 22.84
N THR A 634 8.44 -34.64 23.48
CA THR A 634 8.22 -34.89 24.92
C THR A 634 9.57 -34.94 25.64
N GLY A 635 10.15 -33.76 25.89
CA GLY A 635 11.18 -33.58 26.90
C GLY A 635 12.50 -32.96 26.43
N GLY A 636 12.81 -31.77 26.97
CA GLY A 636 14.18 -31.35 27.28
C GLY A 636 14.95 -30.52 26.24
N GLU A 637 15.20 -29.25 26.60
CA GLU A 637 16.23 -28.33 26.12
C GLU A 637 16.18 -27.84 24.65
N MET A 638 15.63 -26.64 24.50
CA MET A 638 15.60 -25.86 23.27
C MET A 638 16.99 -25.24 22.99
N LEU A 639 17.73 -25.83 22.05
CA LEU A 639 18.89 -25.20 21.43
C LEU A 639 18.43 -24.01 20.58
N ILE A 640 18.69 -22.80 21.09
CA ILE A 640 18.50 -21.53 20.41
C ILE A 640 19.53 -21.45 19.27
N ILE A 641 19.11 -21.74 18.04
CA ILE A 641 19.86 -21.33 16.85
C ILE A 641 19.49 -19.87 16.58
N GLN A 642 20.47 -18.98 16.77
CA GLN A 642 20.35 -17.54 16.56
C GLN A 642 19.97 -17.22 15.10
N ASP A 643 18.77 -16.69 14.93
CA ASP A 643 18.20 -16.19 13.68
C ASP A 643 18.65 -14.74 13.42
N GLN A 644 19.86 -14.57 12.84
CA GLN A 644 20.45 -13.23 12.65
C GLN A 644 20.78 -12.87 11.19
N ALA A 645 20.28 -13.61 10.19
CA ALA A 645 20.61 -13.34 8.78
C ALA A 645 19.47 -13.49 7.76
N ALA A 646 18.21 -13.56 8.19
CA ALA A 646 17.06 -13.52 7.27
C ALA A 646 16.60 -12.06 7.06
N MET A 647 17.09 -11.40 5.99
CA MET A 647 16.52 -10.12 5.56
C MET A 647 15.06 -10.33 5.13
N ASP A 648 14.18 -9.69 5.88
CA ASP A 648 12.74 -9.85 5.86
C ASP A 648 12.13 -9.34 4.51
N LEU A 649 12.05 -10.23 3.51
CA LEU A 649 11.75 -9.89 2.10
C LEU A 649 10.63 -10.77 1.49
N ALA A 650 9.37 -10.35 1.71
CA ALA A 650 8.17 -10.54 0.85
C ALA A 650 6.91 -10.58 1.74
N ILE A 651 6.15 -9.47 1.81
CA ILE A 651 4.90 -9.27 2.57
C ILE A 651 4.82 -10.30 3.70
N GLN A 652 5.77 -10.18 4.61
CA GLN A 652 5.96 -11.19 5.63
C GLN A 652 4.87 -11.07 6.65
N ASN A 653 4.49 -12.25 7.13
CA ASN A 653 4.19 -12.52 8.51
C ASN A 653 3.44 -11.34 9.15
N TRP A 654 2.11 -11.29 9.00
CA TRP A 654 1.40 -11.30 10.28
C TRP A 654 2.07 -12.34 11.20
N ASN A 655 2.95 -11.94 12.11
CA ASN A 655 2.54 -11.89 13.50
C ASN A 655 1.27 -11.04 13.65
N ILE A 656 0.13 -11.65 13.33
CA ILE A 656 -0.86 -11.83 14.39
C ILE A 656 -0.34 -13.09 15.02
N ASP A 657 0.68 -12.94 15.84
CA ASP A 657 0.84 -13.91 16.88
C ASP A 657 -0.44 -13.72 17.69
N PHE A 658 -1.25 -14.77 17.74
CA PHE A 658 -2.36 -14.78 18.66
C PHE A 658 -1.86 -14.74 20.13
N PHE A 659 -0.54 -14.85 20.35
CA PHE A 659 0.15 -14.91 21.64
C PHE A 659 1.49 -14.15 21.63
N ASP A 660 1.64 -13.24 22.58
CA ASP A 660 2.82 -12.42 22.88
C ASP A 660 3.08 -11.22 21.95
N LEU A 661 2.52 -10.08 22.37
CA LEU A 661 3.27 -8.83 22.33
C LEU A 661 4.36 -8.94 23.40
N PRO A 662 5.66 -8.89 23.08
CA PRO A 662 6.62 -8.43 24.06
C PRO A 662 6.35 -6.94 24.24
N ASP A 663 5.83 -6.56 25.41
CA ASP A 663 5.78 -5.18 25.90
C ASP A 663 7.16 -4.49 25.89
N SER A 664 8.24 -5.22 25.60
CA SER A 664 9.61 -4.73 25.61
C SER A 664 9.93 -3.75 24.48
N TRP A 665 9.28 -3.76 23.32
CA TRP A 665 9.79 -2.97 22.17
C TRP A 665 9.48 -1.46 22.17
N ARG A 666 8.65 -0.95 23.07
CA ARG A 666 8.58 0.50 23.30
C ARG A 666 9.76 1.03 24.13
N TYR A 667 10.56 0.14 24.73
CA TYR A 667 11.68 0.49 25.60
C TYR A 667 12.95 -0.34 25.38
N SER A 668 12.98 -1.36 24.51
CA SER A 668 14.13 -2.28 24.37
C SER A 668 15.28 -1.74 23.50
N GLY A 669 15.29 -0.44 23.21
CA GLY A 669 16.50 0.30 22.81
C GLY A 669 17.11 1.10 23.95
N PHE A 670 16.55 1.02 25.16
CA PHE A 670 16.92 1.79 26.36
C PHE A 670 17.31 0.90 27.55
N GLU A 671 17.71 -0.35 27.31
CA GLU A 671 18.34 -1.18 28.32
C GLU A 671 19.69 -1.71 27.84
N GLU A 672 20.69 -0.84 27.92
CA GLU A 672 22.03 -1.22 28.37
C GLU A 672 22.45 -0.20 29.45
N ASP A 673 21.93 -0.38 30.67
CA ASP A 673 22.50 0.13 31.93
C ASP A 673 22.96 1.61 32.04
N LYS A 674 22.44 2.56 31.26
CA LYS A 674 22.72 4.00 31.46
C LYS A 674 21.53 4.91 31.16
N CYS A 675 21.18 5.73 32.15
CA CYS A 675 20.21 6.83 32.06
C CYS A 675 20.70 7.88 31.05
N TRP A 676 19.93 8.18 29.99
CA TRP A 676 19.65 9.52 29.41
C TRP A 676 18.48 9.44 28.45
#